data_AF-A0A292E7V3-F1
#
_entry.id   AF-A0A292E7V3-F1
#
_cell.length_a   1.000
_cell.length_b   1.000
_cell.length_c   1.000
_cell.angle_alpha   90.00
_cell.angle_beta   90.00
_cell.angle_gamma   90.00
#
_symmetry.space_group_name_H-M   'P 1'
#
loop_
_entity.id
_entity.type
_entity.pdbx_description
1 polymer ?
#
loop_
_entity_poly.entity_id
_entity_poly.type
_entity_poly.pdbx_seq_one_letter_code
_entity_poly.pdbx_strand_id
1 'polypeptide(L)'
;MNRRLEPVTYKRFRFDGSEDGQGADSLLSVQRGDGGALEAKVAMGLARLADEQFEKAAGIAARRGAEASSAQARANAPRPVTVTQKDGGGYRVYTGSGIEQAKALLRDEEGFRPAPYWDVNAHRAGYGSDTVTLADGRSVKVTQGMTISRADAERDLEYRLSAREGAQVRRQLGAAFDQLPASAQAALYSVGYNYGSLPDSVVAAGRSGNVGAIADAVAALPANSKRRQREAAMIRGSSGAPATGAASGGEGASASGPVSITPGAAGTWRPSGKDTAYGRAYDIAGTKTYLQELRFTMLQDQDAVYEAYKDDPAMLEKALGELETAHMRDHVFPEIADEYSLDFRKQAYTRVQQAREDFNTRQKARDRNDFLDRVGTLEERKAQAFARAGMGDVGANMVLSSLQNDIDSHIDSAVARGIYTPEEAKRAAKESRDGLLAGVYTAQSANKRPEEIAAMRQELYERWSRGEEPDIDAGTMAKINRDLEAAEDRRRAQDKVADTALRTRGNDLVERTMRGLPVDPSEASRFQLDVGTAPNGEEIGRSTNRRLLIAEAIRTRPIADVEKNLWSILSAGGSVTPEDYDFAVKAVDAHKAEVIKDPLGVAERFGVVPTLGPLPDPASSSPDDLAAALTARMAYADVAGEYFGVPAKYFRPEEEEAIKRSLISTDVQRHGSAMQQLDVVAGKLGLLEVERQFGADAVGRLQDWQSRVRYATPAEAQQWLKERNDPKWQERVRPLVTKGEGEARKSNFDDVARMLDDSWFRGAGAPVDSATRQAMMNDFVQLTGERYATTNDVEQAKEQAIERMRKVWGGSSVTGDKRLMLYPPEQFYPSIAGSQDWIGEELKGVASEHGFDVSSMALVSDGKTKAAIERGEAPGYLMTRVDPDTGLEELVSDDKGRPLRHFFDPAAAREEAANMAKNDRQAWEREMAKPRGFRKSFRGSPTSSSSSPSEFDDIARQNMERLDQEYIEAPGVILDALGTSAKPVRTRGQ
;
A
#
# COMPACT_ATOMS: atom_id res chain seq x y z
N MET A 1 48.16 66.85 -19.77
CA MET A 1 49.27 67.77 -19.39
C MET A 1 50.11 68.16 -20.60
N ASN A 2 50.15 69.45 -20.93
CA ASN A 2 51.08 70.06 -21.89
C ASN A 2 52.15 70.83 -21.10
N ARG A 3 53.23 70.16 -20.68
CA ARG A 3 54.50 70.86 -20.39
C ARG A 3 55.41 70.62 -21.58
N ARG A 4 55.56 71.63 -22.45
CA ARG A 4 56.68 71.66 -23.41
C ARG A 4 57.96 71.76 -22.57
N LEU A 5 58.69 70.67 -22.44
CA LEU A 5 60.02 70.64 -21.84
C LEU A 5 61.04 70.92 -22.94
N GLU A 6 61.94 71.86 -22.68
CA GLU A 6 62.97 72.32 -23.62
C GLU A 6 63.84 71.17 -24.15
N PRO A 7 64.36 71.25 -25.40
CA PRO A 7 65.26 70.26 -25.95
C PRO A 7 66.48 70.09 -25.04
N VAL A 8 66.94 68.84 -24.86
CA VAL A 8 68.14 68.55 -24.07
C VAL A 8 69.30 69.31 -24.70
N THR A 9 69.81 70.35 -24.03
CA THR A 9 70.96 71.12 -24.51
C THR A 9 72.22 70.31 -24.27
N TYR A 10 72.67 69.58 -25.28
CA TYR A 10 74.03 69.05 -25.29
C TYR A 10 74.99 70.20 -25.61
N LYS A 11 76.03 70.36 -24.79
CA LYS A 11 77.05 71.41 -24.94
C LYS A 11 77.74 71.22 -26.30
N ARG A 12 77.36 72.03 -27.29
CA ARG A 12 77.92 72.02 -28.65
C ARG A 12 79.43 72.18 -28.58
N PHE A 13 80.19 71.25 -29.16
CA PHE A 13 81.64 71.42 -29.31
C PHE A 13 81.88 72.57 -30.30
N ARG A 14 82.41 73.70 -29.81
CA ARG A 14 82.92 74.80 -30.64
C ARG A 14 84.43 74.87 -30.44
N PHE A 15 85.17 74.95 -31.54
CA PHE A 15 86.59 75.28 -31.56
C PHE A 15 86.66 76.80 -31.75
N ASP A 16 87.15 77.56 -30.78
CA ASP A 16 87.38 79.00 -30.92
C ASP A 16 88.88 79.30 -31.06
N GLY A 17 89.18 80.30 -31.87
CA GLY A 17 90.52 80.83 -32.08
C GLY A 17 90.39 82.32 -32.37
N SER A 18 90.56 83.14 -31.34
CA SER A 18 90.96 84.57 -31.38
C SER A 18 90.94 85.18 -29.96
N GLU A 19 91.79 86.18 -29.78
CA GLU A 19 92.37 86.74 -28.55
C GLU A 19 91.44 87.68 -27.77
N ASP A 20 91.33 87.49 -26.44
CA ASP A 20 91.61 88.49 -25.38
C ASP A 20 91.13 88.02 -23.98
N GLY A 21 92.08 87.61 -23.11
CA GLY A 21 92.14 88.04 -21.69
C GLY A 21 91.64 87.13 -20.55
N GLN A 22 92.48 86.18 -20.08
CA GLN A 22 93.09 86.12 -18.71
C GLN A 22 93.40 84.66 -18.22
N GLY A 23 94.70 84.34 -18.03
CA GLY A 23 95.19 83.35 -17.04
C GLY A 23 95.95 82.08 -17.50
N ALA A 24 97.28 82.21 -17.73
CA ALA A 24 98.44 81.30 -17.49
C ALA A 24 98.29 79.74 -17.62
N ASP A 25 99.20 78.94 -18.19
CA ASP A 25 100.66 79.06 -18.38
C ASP A 25 101.20 77.96 -19.36
N SER A 26 102.21 78.31 -20.19
CA SER A 26 103.36 77.48 -20.65
C SER A 26 103.11 76.08 -21.27
N LEU A 27 103.42 75.76 -22.55
CA LEU A 27 104.78 75.66 -23.10
C LEU A 27 104.82 75.47 -24.64
N LEU A 28 105.78 76.17 -25.27
CA LEU A 28 106.51 75.89 -26.53
C LEU A 28 105.85 76.16 -27.91
N SER A 29 106.01 77.42 -28.34
CA SER A 29 106.57 77.90 -29.61
C SER A 29 106.59 76.98 -30.85
N VAL A 30 105.96 77.43 -31.95
CA VAL A 30 106.61 78.08 -33.13
C VAL A 30 105.50 78.38 -34.15
N GLN A 31 105.37 79.65 -34.55
CA GLN A 31 104.53 80.09 -35.67
C GLN A 31 105.01 79.48 -36.99
N ARG A 32 104.08 78.97 -37.82
CA ARG A 32 104.02 79.35 -39.23
C ARG A 32 102.68 79.01 -39.88
N GLY A 33 102.33 79.84 -40.85
CA GLY A 33 101.03 79.97 -41.48
C GLY A 33 100.56 78.77 -42.32
N ASP A 34 99.23 78.74 -42.42
CA ASP A 34 98.48 78.50 -43.67
C ASP A 34 98.01 77.07 -44.00
N GLY A 35 97.66 76.26 -42.98
CA GLY A 35 96.99 74.94 -43.14
C GLY A 35 95.56 74.81 -42.57
N GLY A 36 95.11 75.71 -41.68
CA GLY A 36 93.96 75.44 -40.77
C GLY A 36 92.55 75.46 -41.38
N ALA A 37 92.35 75.94 -42.61
CA ALA A 37 91.00 76.11 -43.17
C ALA A 37 90.32 74.78 -43.58
N LEU A 38 91.10 73.79 -44.02
CA LEU A 38 90.58 72.45 -44.36
C LEU A 38 90.20 71.68 -43.08
N GLU A 39 91.05 71.76 -42.06
CA GLU A 39 90.84 71.15 -40.74
C GLU A 39 89.57 71.71 -40.06
N ALA A 40 89.33 73.01 -40.14
CA ALA A 40 88.11 73.64 -39.60
C ALA A 40 86.83 73.17 -40.32
N LYS A 41 86.84 72.98 -41.65
CA LYS A 41 85.68 72.47 -42.40
C LYS A 41 85.41 70.99 -42.13
N VAL A 42 86.45 70.17 -42.02
CA VAL A 42 86.33 68.76 -41.63
C VAL A 42 85.81 68.64 -40.19
N ALA A 43 86.31 69.45 -39.26
CA ALA A 43 85.81 69.52 -37.89
C ALA A 43 84.33 69.94 -37.83
N MET A 44 83.90 70.93 -38.63
CA MET A 44 82.48 71.32 -38.73
C MET A 44 81.60 70.25 -39.39
N GLY A 45 82.12 69.48 -40.34
CA GLY A 45 81.42 68.34 -40.94
C GLY A 45 81.24 67.20 -39.96
N LEU A 46 82.29 66.85 -39.22
CA LEU A 46 82.26 65.85 -38.14
C LEU A 46 81.36 66.28 -36.98
N ALA A 47 81.35 67.56 -36.61
CA ALA A 47 80.45 68.10 -35.58
C ALA A 47 78.97 67.99 -35.97
N ARG A 48 78.63 68.27 -37.24
CA ARG A 48 77.25 68.08 -37.76
C ARG A 48 76.84 66.61 -37.80
N LEU A 49 77.75 65.74 -38.24
CA LEU A 49 77.54 64.29 -38.20
C LEU A 49 77.35 63.79 -36.76
N ALA A 50 78.13 64.30 -35.81
CA ALA A 50 77.98 63.99 -34.40
C ALA A 50 76.61 64.47 -33.86
N ASP A 51 76.21 65.73 -34.12
CA ASP A 51 74.90 66.27 -33.75
C ASP A 51 73.76 65.39 -34.31
N GLU A 52 73.84 64.99 -35.60
CA GLU A 52 72.84 64.11 -36.23
C GLU A 52 72.79 62.70 -35.60
N GLN A 53 73.94 62.13 -35.28
CA GLN A 53 74.01 60.84 -34.56
C GLN A 53 73.48 60.95 -33.13
N PHE A 54 73.69 62.08 -32.45
CA PHE A 54 73.14 62.34 -31.12
C PHE A 54 71.61 62.48 -31.15
N GLU A 55 71.04 63.18 -32.13
CA GLU A 55 69.58 63.26 -32.30
C GLU A 55 68.98 61.88 -32.60
N LYS A 56 69.61 61.08 -33.47
CA LYS A 56 69.20 59.69 -33.73
C LYS A 56 69.27 58.82 -32.48
N ALA A 57 70.36 58.92 -31.71
CA ALA A 57 70.52 58.21 -30.45
C ALA A 57 69.49 58.64 -29.40
N ALA A 58 69.22 59.94 -29.27
CA ALA A 58 68.18 60.49 -28.40
C ALA A 58 66.78 60.01 -28.81
N GLY A 59 66.49 59.94 -30.11
CA GLY A 59 65.23 59.41 -30.64
C GLY A 59 65.06 57.90 -30.42
N ILE A 60 66.13 57.11 -30.48
CA ILE A 60 66.11 55.68 -30.11
C ILE A 60 65.93 55.52 -28.59
N ALA A 61 66.63 56.32 -27.78
CA ALA A 61 66.49 56.33 -26.33
C ALA A 61 65.08 56.73 -25.89
N ALA A 62 64.47 57.74 -26.52
CA ALA A 62 63.10 58.15 -26.26
C ALA A 62 62.09 57.04 -26.60
N ARG A 63 62.23 56.37 -27.76
CA ARG A 63 61.37 55.23 -28.14
C ARG A 63 61.48 54.07 -27.15
N ARG A 64 62.72 53.67 -26.80
CA ARG A 64 62.96 52.63 -25.80
C ARG A 64 62.41 52.99 -24.42
N GLY A 65 62.51 54.26 -24.02
CA GLY A 65 61.92 54.77 -22.78
C GLY A 65 60.40 54.68 -22.79
N ALA A 66 59.77 55.12 -23.88
CA ALA A 66 58.32 55.08 -24.04
C ALA A 66 57.77 53.64 -24.05
N GLU A 67 58.42 52.73 -24.79
CA GLU A 67 58.03 51.31 -24.87
C GLU A 67 58.20 50.60 -23.52
N ALA A 68 59.35 50.78 -22.85
CA ALA A 68 59.62 50.19 -21.56
C ALA A 68 58.64 50.67 -20.49
N SER A 69 58.34 51.97 -20.47
CA SER A 69 57.39 52.54 -19.51
C SER A 69 55.96 52.10 -19.76
N SER A 70 55.54 52.03 -21.03
CA SER A 70 54.20 51.56 -21.37
C SER A 70 54.01 50.09 -20.96
N ALA A 71 55.02 49.25 -21.19
CA ALA A 71 54.99 47.85 -20.75
C ALA A 71 54.96 47.74 -19.21
N GLN A 72 55.78 48.52 -18.51
CA GLN A 72 55.83 48.51 -17.05
C GLN A 72 54.57 49.10 -16.42
N ALA A 73 53.98 50.14 -17.02
CA ALA A 73 52.72 50.75 -16.59
C ALA A 73 51.54 49.78 -16.71
N ARG A 74 51.49 48.94 -17.77
CA ARG A 74 50.50 47.86 -17.88
C ARG A 74 50.73 46.75 -16.88
N ALA A 75 51.97 46.30 -16.72
CA ALA A 75 52.29 45.22 -15.79
C ALA A 75 52.00 45.60 -14.33
N ASN A 76 52.18 46.89 -13.99
CA ASN A 76 51.97 47.45 -12.66
C ASN A 76 50.68 48.28 -12.56
N ALA A 77 49.73 48.05 -13.47
CA ALA A 77 48.41 48.67 -13.41
C ALA A 77 47.60 48.09 -12.23
N PRO A 78 46.69 48.89 -11.65
CA PRO A 78 45.80 48.40 -10.59
C PRO A 78 44.85 47.33 -11.13
N ARG A 79 44.57 46.32 -10.29
CA ARG A 79 43.59 45.29 -10.59
C ARG A 79 42.21 45.66 -10.02
N PRO A 80 41.10 45.22 -10.65
CA PRO A 80 39.76 45.51 -10.17
C PRO A 80 39.53 44.97 -8.76
N VAL A 81 38.70 45.69 -8.00
CA VAL A 81 38.24 45.26 -6.69
C VAL A 81 37.41 44.00 -6.84
N THR A 82 37.52 43.12 -5.84
CA THR A 82 36.59 41.99 -5.74
C THR A 82 35.49 42.40 -4.77
N VAL A 83 34.32 42.72 -5.31
CA VAL A 83 33.12 42.94 -4.50
C VAL A 83 32.68 41.58 -3.98
N THR A 84 33.04 41.26 -2.75
CA THR A 84 32.55 40.05 -2.07
C THR A 84 31.35 40.47 -1.27
N GLN A 85 30.16 40.19 -1.79
CA GLN A 85 28.96 40.26 -0.98
C GLN A 85 29.12 39.16 0.07
N LYS A 86 29.38 39.53 1.33
CA LYS A 86 29.01 38.63 2.43
C LYS A 86 27.50 38.52 2.30
N ASP A 87 27.02 37.36 1.86
CA ASP A 87 25.60 37.04 1.71
C ASP A 87 24.90 37.01 3.09
N GLY A 88 24.84 38.17 3.75
CA GLY A 88 23.78 38.51 4.67
C GLY A 88 22.61 38.94 3.81
N GLY A 89 21.96 37.96 3.18
CA GLY A 89 20.86 38.19 2.27
C GLY A 89 19.85 39.13 2.90
N GLY A 90 19.60 40.27 2.24
CA GLY A 90 18.47 41.12 2.52
C GLY A 90 17.21 40.31 2.29
N TYR A 91 16.77 39.60 3.31
CA TYR A 91 15.51 38.90 3.30
C TYR A 91 14.45 39.89 3.75
N ARG A 92 13.42 40.11 2.93
CA ARG A 92 12.19 40.79 3.35
C ARG A 92 11.68 40.06 4.59
N VAL A 93 11.54 40.74 5.73
CA VAL A 93 10.99 40.11 6.93
C VAL A 93 9.49 39.94 6.74
N TYR A 94 9.03 38.71 6.55
CA TYR A 94 7.60 38.39 6.53
C TYR A 94 7.17 38.05 7.95
N THR A 95 5.98 38.51 8.33
CA THR A 95 5.43 38.33 9.68
C THR A 95 4.26 37.34 9.64
N GLY A 96 3.94 36.74 10.78
CA GLY A 96 2.88 35.72 10.90
C GLY A 96 3.38 34.28 10.99
N SER A 97 2.47 33.32 10.81
CA SER A 97 2.79 31.89 10.87
C SER A 97 3.67 31.44 9.71
N GLY A 98 4.29 30.25 9.81
CA GLY A 98 5.10 29.70 8.71
C GLY A 98 4.33 29.54 7.40
N ILE A 99 3.01 29.33 7.44
CA ILE A 99 2.19 29.28 6.22
C ILE A 99 1.93 30.70 5.66
N GLU A 100 1.63 31.67 6.52
CA GLU A 100 1.39 33.05 6.07
C GLU A 100 2.65 33.69 5.47
N GLN A 101 3.80 33.43 6.09
CA GLN A 101 5.10 33.83 5.55
C GLN A 101 5.38 33.10 4.21
N ALA A 102 5.01 31.83 4.08
CA ALA A 102 5.21 31.06 2.84
C ALA A 102 4.35 31.61 1.70
N LYS A 103 3.08 31.94 1.95
CA LYS A 103 2.20 32.57 0.95
C LYS A 103 2.77 33.87 0.47
N ALA A 104 3.18 34.75 1.39
CA ALA A 104 3.72 36.04 1.03
C ALA A 104 5.03 35.92 0.25
N LEU A 105 5.92 34.99 0.65
CA LEU A 105 7.12 34.66 -0.10
C LEU A 105 6.81 34.12 -1.51
N LEU A 106 5.84 33.22 -1.64
CA LEU A 106 5.47 32.62 -2.93
C LEU A 106 4.80 33.62 -3.88
N ARG A 107 4.02 34.57 -3.36
CA ARG A 107 3.49 35.67 -4.17
C ARG A 107 4.61 36.51 -4.78
N ASP A 108 5.64 36.81 -3.99
CA ASP A 108 6.80 37.58 -4.42
C ASP A 108 7.68 36.80 -5.41
N GLU A 109 7.87 35.50 -5.19
CA GLU A 109 8.76 34.66 -6.02
C GLU A 109 8.12 34.18 -7.33
N GLU A 110 6.84 33.76 -7.30
CA GLU A 110 6.18 33.19 -8.48
C GLU A 110 5.51 34.27 -9.34
N GLY A 111 5.01 35.33 -8.71
CA GLY A 111 4.16 36.32 -9.35
C GLY A 111 2.81 35.74 -9.79
N PHE A 112 1.80 36.61 -9.91
CA PHE A 112 0.48 36.19 -10.39
C PHE A 112 0.35 36.32 -11.89
N ARG A 113 -0.10 35.25 -12.57
CA ARG A 113 -0.42 35.25 -14.00
C ARG A 113 -1.85 34.77 -14.24
N PRO A 114 -2.76 35.63 -14.73
CA PRO A 114 -4.15 35.24 -14.95
C PRO A 114 -4.32 34.32 -16.18
N ALA A 115 -3.45 34.45 -17.19
CA ALA A 115 -3.52 33.67 -18.42
C ALA A 115 -2.61 32.42 -18.37
N PRO A 116 -3.10 31.24 -18.78
CA PRO A 116 -2.33 30.02 -18.93
C PRO A 116 -1.17 30.17 -19.91
N TYR A 117 0.01 29.73 -19.48
CA TYR A 117 1.19 29.58 -20.35
C TYR A 117 1.64 28.12 -20.33
N TRP A 118 2.20 27.65 -21.43
CA TRP A 118 2.77 26.31 -21.49
C TRP A 118 4.13 26.30 -20.77
N ASP A 119 4.31 25.36 -19.85
CA ASP A 119 5.57 25.10 -19.17
C ASP A 119 5.89 23.62 -19.27
N VAL A 120 6.85 23.26 -20.13
CA VAL A 120 7.46 21.94 -20.40
C VAL A 120 6.47 20.76 -20.52
N ASN A 121 5.70 20.45 -19.48
CA ASN A 121 4.77 19.33 -19.34
C ASN A 121 3.31 19.71 -19.09
N ALA A 122 2.97 20.95 -18.73
CA ALA A 122 1.60 21.37 -18.44
C ALA A 122 1.35 22.85 -18.72
N HIS A 123 0.08 23.23 -18.90
CA HIS A 123 -0.31 24.63 -18.81
C HIS A 123 -0.30 25.05 -17.35
N ARG A 124 0.28 26.23 -17.06
CA ARG A 124 0.33 26.83 -15.72
C ARG A 124 -0.28 28.21 -15.71
N ALA A 125 -0.93 28.57 -14.62
CA ALA A 125 -1.44 29.92 -14.34
C ALA A 125 -1.54 30.16 -12.82
N GLY A 126 -2.02 31.33 -12.41
CA GLY A 126 -1.99 31.76 -11.02
C GLY A 126 -0.55 31.98 -10.55
N TYR A 127 -0.19 31.36 -9.42
CA TYR A 127 1.16 31.35 -8.86
C TYR A 127 1.99 30.15 -9.36
N GLY A 128 2.02 29.96 -10.69
CA GLY A 128 2.78 28.87 -11.33
C GLY A 128 2.20 27.45 -11.14
N SER A 129 0.89 27.34 -10.89
CA SER A 129 0.21 26.05 -10.65
C SER A 129 -0.34 25.45 -11.95
N ASP A 130 -0.29 24.13 -12.08
CA ASP A 130 -0.95 23.38 -13.16
C ASP A 130 -2.41 23.02 -12.84
N THR A 131 -2.86 23.39 -11.64
CA THR A 131 -4.26 23.32 -11.22
C THR A 131 -4.76 24.66 -10.68
N VAL A 132 -6.07 24.77 -10.49
CA VAL A 132 -6.74 25.88 -9.82
C VAL A 132 -7.83 25.34 -8.93
N THR A 133 -8.02 25.95 -7.76
CA THR A 133 -9.07 25.57 -6.81
C THR A 133 -10.21 26.57 -6.89
N LEU A 134 -11.35 26.11 -7.40
CA LEU A 134 -12.55 26.92 -7.59
C LEU A 134 -13.24 27.24 -6.26
N ALA A 135 -14.17 28.19 -6.28
CA ALA A 135 -14.95 28.58 -5.10
C ALA A 135 -15.77 27.44 -4.47
N ASP A 136 -16.11 26.41 -5.24
CA ASP A 136 -16.81 25.20 -4.75
C ASP A 136 -15.85 24.14 -4.15
N GLY A 137 -14.56 24.46 -4.04
CA GLY A 137 -13.52 23.59 -3.49
C GLY A 137 -12.96 22.57 -4.48
N ARG A 138 -13.44 22.51 -5.73
CA ARG A 138 -12.90 21.59 -6.74
C ARG A 138 -11.57 22.10 -7.29
N SER A 139 -10.59 21.20 -7.37
CA SER A 139 -9.34 21.42 -8.08
C SER A 139 -9.49 21.02 -9.56
N VAL A 140 -9.26 21.95 -10.47
CA VAL A 140 -9.39 21.78 -11.92
C VAL A 140 -8.03 21.98 -12.58
N LYS A 141 -7.70 21.16 -13.58
CA LYS A 141 -6.46 21.31 -14.33
C LYS A 141 -6.51 22.57 -15.19
N VAL A 142 -5.42 23.33 -15.20
CA VAL A 142 -5.28 24.50 -16.06
C VAL A 142 -5.16 24.02 -17.52
N THR A 143 -6.01 24.55 -18.39
CA THR A 143 -5.98 24.30 -19.84
C THR A 143 -5.81 25.59 -20.61
N GLN A 144 -5.35 25.48 -21.87
CA GLN A 144 -5.23 26.63 -22.76
C GLN A 144 -6.57 27.38 -22.89
N GLY A 145 -6.53 28.71 -22.86
CA GLY A 145 -7.70 29.57 -23.02
C GLY A 145 -8.51 29.83 -21.73
N MET A 146 -8.18 29.20 -20.60
CA MET A 146 -8.75 29.58 -19.31
C MET A 146 -8.30 30.99 -18.89
N THR A 147 -9.07 31.65 -18.03
CA THR A 147 -8.61 32.83 -17.29
C THR A 147 -8.83 32.57 -15.82
N ILE A 148 -7.78 32.72 -15.02
CA ILE A 148 -7.80 32.40 -13.59
C ILE A 148 -7.87 33.68 -12.79
N SER A 149 -8.80 33.74 -11.83
CA SER A 149 -8.90 34.84 -10.89
C SER A 149 -7.79 34.75 -9.83
N ARG A 150 -7.38 35.89 -9.27
CA ARG A 150 -6.45 35.88 -8.13
C ARG A 150 -7.03 35.11 -6.95
N ALA A 151 -8.33 35.24 -6.68
CA ALA A 151 -8.99 34.52 -5.58
C ALA A 151 -8.93 33.00 -5.74
N ASP A 152 -9.13 32.48 -6.96
CA ASP A 152 -8.98 31.04 -7.21
C ASP A 152 -7.52 30.59 -7.11
N ALA A 153 -6.57 31.43 -7.54
CA ALA A 153 -5.13 31.16 -7.37
C ALA A 153 -4.70 31.20 -5.90
N GLU A 154 -5.28 32.06 -5.08
CA GLU A 154 -5.06 32.12 -3.62
C GLU A 154 -5.64 30.88 -2.92
N ARG A 155 -6.85 30.45 -3.31
CA ARG A 155 -7.42 29.18 -2.83
C ARG A 155 -6.54 28.00 -3.21
N ASP A 156 -6.04 27.97 -4.44
CA ASP A 156 -5.14 26.91 -4.89
C ASP A 156 -3.82 26.93 -4.12
N LEU A 157 -3.24 28.11 -3.89
CA LEU A 157 -2.02 28.28 -3.09
C LEU A 157 -2.22 27.77 -1.65
N GLU A 158 -3.33 28.13 -1.00
CA GLU A 158 -3.69 27.62 0.33
C GLU A 158 -3.88 26.11 0.33
N TYR A 159 -4.63 25.57 -0.63
CA TYR A 159 -4.86 24.14 -0.77
C TYR A 159 -3.54 23.38 -0.96
N ARG A 160 -2.61 23.92 -1.76
CA ARG A 160 -1.33 23.28 -2.04
C ARG A 160 -0.41 23.27 -0.81
N LEU A 161 -0.36 24.38 -0.08
CA LEU A 161 0.42 24.47 1.17
C LEU A 161 -0.18 23.63 2.30
N SER A 162 -1.50 23.52 2.39
CA SER A 162 -2.16 22.77 3.47
C SER A 162 -2.29 21.27 3.19
N ALA A 163 -2.58 20.87 1.95
CA ALA A 163 -3.00 19.51 1.61
C ALA A 163 -2.10 18.77 0.59
N ARG A 164 -1.26 19.47 -0.18
CA ARG A 164 -0.39 18.86 -1.22
C ARG A 164 1.09 18.95 -0.86
N GLU A 165 1.83 19.88 -1.47
CA GLU A 165 3.27 20.03 -1.33
C GLU A 165 3.65 20.37 0.10
N GLY A 166 2.89 21.24 0.77
CA GLY A 166 3.19 21.56 2.16
C GLY A 166 2.86 20.42 3.13
N ALA A 167 1.81 19.63 2.87
CA ALA A 167 1.58 18.39 3.60
C ALA A 167 2.72 17.38 3.37
N GLN A 168 3.27 17.32 2.16
CA GLN A 168 4.43 16.48 1.84
C GLN A 168 5.70 16.95 2.57
N VAL A 169 5.98 18.25 2.60
CA VAL A 169 7.07 18.85 3.39
C VAL A 169 6.97 18.44 4.86
N ARG A 170 5.78 18.58 5.47
CA ARG A 170 5.51 18.17 6.85
C ARG A 170 5.73 16.66 7.04
N ARG A 171 5.28 15.80 6.11
CA ARG A 171 5.51 14.35 6.16
C ARG A 171 7.00 13.98 6.09
N GLN A 172 7.78 14.65 5.24
CA GLN A 172 9.21 14.34 5.05
C GLN A 172 10.05 14.65 6.30
N LEU A 173 9.71 15.74 7.00
CA LEU A 173 10.45 16.25 8.16
C LEU A 173 9.86 15.80 9.50
N GLY A 174 8.59 15.42 9.55
CA GLY A 174 7.91 14.98 10.76
C GLY A 174 7.92 16.04 11.86
N ALA A 175 8.06 15.61 13.11
CA ALA A 175 8.04 16.49 14.28
C ALA A 175 9.15 17.58 14.27
N ALA A 176 10.26 17.35 13.56
CA ALA A 176 11.31 18.34 13.44
C ALA A 176 10.82 19.63 12.78
N PHE A 177 9.86 19.55 11.85
CA PHE A 177 9.31 20.71 11.16
C PHE A 177 8.60 21.69 12.11
N ASP A 178 7.82 21.15 13.04
CA ASP A 178 7.04 21.96 13.99
C ASP A 178 7.91 22.71 14.99
N GLN A 179 9.17 22.28 15.17
CA GLN A 179 10.16 22.94 16.02
C GLN A 179 10.97 24.01 15.28
N LEU A 180 10.83 24.12 13.97
CA LEU A 180 11.54 25.13 13.18
C LEU A 180 10.90 26.52 13.36
N PRO A 181 11.71 27.60 13.34
CA PRO A 181 11.18 28.95 13.28
C PRO A 181 10.25 29.16 12.08
N ALA A 182 9.26 30.05 12.21
CA ALA A 182 8.28 30.32 11.15
C ALA A 182 8.94 30.69 9.81
N SER A 183 10.07 31.38 9.84
CA SER A 183 10.81 31.72 8.63
C SER A 183 11.52 30.52 8.00
N ALA A 184 12.03 29.58 8.80
CA ALA A 184 12.57 28.33 8.28
C ALA A 184 11.46 27.43 7.70
N GLN A 185 10.29 27.37 8.35
CA GLN A 185 9.12 26.67 7.83
C GLN A 185 8.67 27.24 6.49
N ALA A 186 8.58 28.56 6.37
CA ALA A 186 8.16 29.21 5.13
C ALA A 186 9.13 29.02 3.96
N ALA A 187 10.44 29.09 4.21
CA ALA A 187 11.44 28.77 3.20
C ALA A 187 11.30 27.32 2.70
N LEU A 188 11.11 26.36 3.62
CA LEU A 188 10.93 24.95 3.27
C LEU A 188 9.62 24.71 2.51
N TYR A 189 8.53 25.40 2.87
CA TYR A 189 7.31 25.39 2.07
C TYR A 189 7.52 25.92 0.65
N SER A 190 8.29 27.01 0.50
CA SER A 190 8.62 27.56 -0.83
C SER A 190 9.48 26.61 -1.67
N VAL A 191 10.48 25.93 -1.06
CA VAL A 191 11.26 24.88 -1.72
C VAL A 191 10.36 23.73 -2.16
N GLY A 192 9.51 23.24 -1.25
CA GLY A 192 8.57 22.15 -1.52
C GLY A 192 7.56 22.50 -2.62
N TYR A 193 7.06 23.74 -2.66
CA TYR A 193 6.17 24.22 -3.71
C TYR A 193 6.84 24.19 -5.09
N ASN A 194 8.12 24.59 -5.15
CA ASN A 194 8.88 24.65 -6.40
C ASN A 194 9.34 23.28 -6.91
N TYR A 195 9.67 22.35 -6.00
CA TYR A 195 10.18 21.02 -6.34
C TYR A 195 9.10 19.91 -6.27
N GLY A 196 7.89 20.23 -5.81
CA GLY A 196 6.82 19.27 -5.47
C GLY A 196 7.04 18.52 -4.14
N SER A 197 8.29 18.40 -3.71
CA SER A 197 8.71 17.85 -2.41
C SER A 197 10.09 18.39 -2.03
N LEU A 198 10.51 18.25 -0.77
CA LEU A 198 11.88 18.58 -0.39
C LEU A 198 12.87 17.56 -0.97
N PRO A 199 13.99 18.00 -1.58
CA PRO A 199 15.09 17.11 -1.96
C PRO A 199 15.72 16.41 -0.74
N ASP A 200 16.27 15.21 -0.93
CA ASP A 200 16.80 14.38 0.16
C ASP A 200 17.87 15.08 1.01
N SER A 201 18.72 15.91 0.39
CA SER A 201 19.72 16.72 1.09
C SER A 201 19.09 17.70 2.08
N VAL A 202 17.99 18.33 1.69
CA VAL A 202 17.22 19.26 2.55
C VAL A 202 16.41 18.49 3.59
N VAL A 203 15.91 17.29 3.27
CA VAL A 203 15.23 16.43 4.25
C VAL A 203 16.19 15.98 5.35
N ALA A 204 17.39 15.53 4.98
CA ALA A 204 18.42 15.12 5.94
C ALA A 204 18.81 16.27 6.88
N ALA A 205 19.04 17.47 6.32
CA ALA A 205 19.33 18.67 7.10
C ALA A 205 18.12 19.10 7.96
N GLY A 206 16.91 19.07 7.41
CA GLY A 206 15.67 19.44 8.10
C GLY A 206 15.37 18.59 9.32
N ARG A 207 15.62 17.27 9.24
CA ARG A 207 15.44 16.35 10.37
C ARG A 207 16.40 16.61 11.52
N SER A 208 17.55 17.23 11.26
CA SER A 208 18.49 17.62 12.32
C SER A 208 17.99 18.78 13.17
N GLY A 209 17.00 19.56 12.69
CA GLY A 209 16.53 20.79 13.33
C GLY A 209 17.56 21.93 13.33
N ASN A 210 18.76 21.72 12.80
CA ASN A 210 19.82 22.72 12.75
C ASN A 210 19.56 23.70 11.60
N VAL A 211 19.07 24.89 11.95
CA VAL A 211 18.78 26.00 11.04
C VAL A 211 19.95 26.31 10.08
N GLY A 212 21.20 26.29 10.56
CA GLY A 212 22.37 26.52 9.72
C GLY A 212 22.55 25.44 8.66
N ALA A 213 22.48 24.17 9.07
CA ALA A 213 22.58 23.04 8.15
C ALA A 213 21.43 23.03 7.11
N ILE A 214 20.22 23.41 7.51
CA ILE A 214 19.06 23.53 6.61
C ILE A 214 19.32 24.63 5.57
N ALA A 215 19.79 25.80 6.01
CA ALA A 215 20.10 26.89 5.09
C ALA A 215 21.19 26.52 4.09
N ASP A 216 22.24 25.81 4.53
CA ASP A 216 23.32 25.37 3.66
C ASP A 216 22.85 24.34 2.63
N ALA A 217 22.02 23.39 3.07
CA ALA A 217 21.41 22.40 2.18
C ALA A 217 20.46 23.04 1.14
N VAL A 218 19.69 24.06 1.54
CA VAL A 218 18.81 24.81 0.63
C VAL A 218 19.63 25.63 -0.35
N ALA A 219 20.67 26.34 0.10
CA ALA A 219 21.55 27.14 -0.76
C ALA A 219 22.30 26.31 -1.80
N ALA A 220 22.62 25.05 -1.47
CA ALA A 220 23.34 24.13 -2.35
C ALA A 220 22.48 23.51 -3.47
N LEU A 221 21.17 23.80 -3.51
CA LEU A 221 20.29 23.24 -4.54
C LEU A 221 20.59 23.82 -5.94
N PRO A 222 20.67 22.98 -6.99
CA PRO A 222 21.16 23.40 -8.31
C PRO A 222 20.12 24.20 -9.12
N ALA A 223 18.82 24.01 -8.89
CA ALA A 223 17.79 24.76 -9.61
C ALA A 223 17.39 26.02 -8.84
N ASN A 224 17.14 27.11 -9.57
CA ASN A 224 16.74 28.41 -9.01
C ASN A 224 17.73 28.96 -7.96
N SER A 225 19.04 28.83 -8.20
CA SER A 225 20.11 29.17 -7.25
C SER A 225 19.95 30.53 -6.56
N LYS A 226 19.54 31.57 -7.29
CA LYS A 226 19.26 32.91 -6.71
C LYS A 226 18.10 32.91 -5.70
N ARG A 227 17.03 32.17 -5.97
CA ARG A 227 15.90 32.00 -5.03
C ARG A 227 16.29 31.14 -3.84
N ARG A 228 17.04 30.05 -4.09
CA ARG A 228 17.58 29.18 -3.05
C ARG A 228 18.49 29.93 -2.07
N GLN A 229 19.31 30.85 -2.58
CA GLN A 229 20.11 31.78 -1.76
C GLN A 229 19.24 32.67 -0.88
N ARG A 230 18.12 33.22 -1.39
CA ARG A 230 17.17 34.03 -0.60
C ARG A 230 16.44 33.23 0.47
N GLU A 231 15.98 32.03 0.15
CA GLU A 231 15.34 31.12 1.11
C GLU A 231 16.34 30.63 2.17
N ALA A 232 17.58 30.36 1.80
CA ALA A 232 18.65 30.06 2.75
C ALA A 232 18.94 31.25 3.67
N ALA A 233 18.97 32.47 3.14
CA ALA A 233 19.12 33.68 3.95
C ALA A 233 17.95 33.87 4.92
N MET A 234 16.72 33.62 4.49
CA MET A 234 15.52 33.59 5.36
C MET A 234 15.68 32.61 6.53
N ILE A 235 16.16 31.41 6.24
CA ILE A 235 16.41 30.38 7.25
C ILE A 235 17.49 30.87 8.23
N ARG A 236 18.62 31.41 7.75
CA ARG A 236 19.71 31.90 8.62
C ARG A 236 19.29 33.10 9.47
N GLY A 237 18.50 34.01 8.91
CA GLY A 237 17.96 35.19 9.61
C GLY A 237 17.04 34.87 10.79
N SER A 238 16.58 33.62 10.93
CA SER A 238 15.77 33.15 12.05
C SER A 238 16.53 32.97 13.37
N SER A 239 17.87 33.05 13.35
CA SER A 239 18.74 32.75 14.49
C SER A 239 18.92 33.92 15.49
N GLY A 240 18.19 35.03 15.33
CA GLY A 240 18.29 36.23 16.18
C GLY A 240 16.95 36.70 16.76
N ALA A 241 16.76 36.42 18.06
CA ALA A 241 15.85 37.03 19.05
C ALA A 241 14.37 36.57 19.14
N PRO A 242 13.79 36.50 20.37
CA PRO A 242 12.46 35.98 20.67
C PRO A 242 11.36 37.05 20.58
N ALA A 243 10.13 36.56 20.44
CA ALA A 243 8.90 37.35 20.27
C ALA A 243 8.50 38.16 21.52
N THR A 244 8.32 39.49 21.36
CA THR A 244 7.36 40.31 22.13
C THR A 244 7.00 41.60 21.37
N GLY A 245 5.71 41.94 21.33
CA GLY A 245 5.23 43.33 21.35
C GLY A 245 4.75 43.94 20.04
N ALA A 246 3.45 44.20 19.97
CA ALA A 246 2.79 45.00 18.94
C ALA A 246 3.25 46.48 18.96
N ALA A 247 3.50 47.05 17.78
CA ALA A 247 3.36 48.47 17.51
C ALA A 247 3.23 48.74 15.99
N SER A 248 2.30 49.65 15.69
CA SER A 248 1.90 50.22 14.42
C SER A 248 3.01 50.95 13.65
N GLY A 249 2.87 50.95 12.31
CA GLY A 249 3.18 52.07 11.41
C GLY A 249 4.58 52.67 11.48
N GLY A 250 5.45 52.29 10.54
CA GLY A 250 6.73 52.96 10.31
C GLY A 250 7.40 52.46 9.05
N GLU A 251 7.84 53.41 8.21
CA GLU A 251 8.55 53.24 6.95
C GLU A 251 9.72 52.24 7.06
N GLY A 252 9.68 51.17 6.24
CA GLY A 252 10.73 50.16 6.20
C GLY A 252 11.85 50.55 5.24
N ALA A 253 12.79 51.38 5.70
CA ALA A 253 14.07 51.59 5.07
C ALA A 253 14.88 50.27 5.00
N SER A 254 15.41 49.95 3.83
CA SER A 254 16.37 48.87 3.60
C SER A 254 17.63 49.10 4.46
N ALA A 255 17.85 48.25 5.46
CA ALA A 255 19.15 48.14 6.11
C ALA A 255 19.91 46.98 5.46
N SER A 256 20.75 47.28 4.49
CA SER A 256 21.71 46.31 3.94
C SER A 256 22.95 46.23 4.85
N GLY A 257 23.41 45.01 5.12
CA GLY A 257 24.65 44.78 5.85
C GLY A 257 25.89 45.26 5.07
N PRO A 258 27.02 45.52 5.74
CA PRO A 258 28.22 46.04 5.09
C PRO A 258 28.79 45.00 4.10
N VAL A 259 28.81 45.34 2.81
CA VAL A 259 29.57 44.62 1.79
C VAL A 259 31.05 44.96 1.95
N SER A 260 31.92 43.95 1.91
CA SER A 260 33.36 44.19 1.92
C SER A 260 33.86 44.33 0.49
N ILE A 261 34.28 45.54 0.13
CA ILE A 261 35.09 45.79 -1.06
C ILE A 261 36.50 45.28 -0.72
N THR A 262 36.90 44.14 -1.28
CA THR A 262 38.28 43.64 -1.14
C THR A 262 39.15 44.39 -2.15
N PRO A 263 40.13 45.21 -1.72
CA PRO A 263 40.96 45.96 -2.64
C PRO A 263 41.71 45.03 -3.60
N GLY A 264 41.73 45.38 -4.88
CA GLY A 264 42.58 44.72 -5.87
C GLY A 264 44.07 45.03 -5.62
N ALA A 265 44.95 44.41 -6.42
CA ALA A 265 46.37 44.72 -6.35
C ALA A 265 46.61 46.21 -6.70
N ALA A 266 47.28 46.94 -5.81
CA ALA A 266 47.57 48.35 -5.97
C ALA A 266 48.48 48.61 -7.18
N GLY A 267 48.22 49.69 -7.91
CA GLY A 267 49.07 50.11 -9.02
C GLY A 267 50.39 50.73 -8.53
N THR A 268 51.51 50.14 -8.93
CA THR A 268 52.85 50.48 -8.40
C THR A 268 53.73 51.26 -9.39
N TRP A 269 53.27 51.51 -10.62
CA TRP A 269 54.04 52.30 -11.59
C TRP A 269 54.18 53.76 -11.12
N ARG A 270 55.38 54.33 -11.28
CA ARG A 270 55.68 55.74 -10.96
C ARG A 270 56.57 56.37 -12.04
N PRO A 271 56.45 57.68 -12.29
CA PRO A 271 57.39 58.40 -13.13
C PRO A 271 58.82 58.32 -12.57
N SER A 272 59.79 58.24 -13.46
CA SER A 272 61.22 58.17 -13.12
C SER A 272 61.81 59.51 -12.70
N GLY A 273 61.23 60.64 -13.14
CA GLY A 273 61.71 62.00 -12.84
C GLY A 273 63.07 62.33 -13.45
N LYS A 274 63.61 61.50 -14.35
CA LYS A 274 64.94 61.68 -14.94
C LYS A 274 64.89 62.64 -16.12
N ASP A 275 65.66 63.72 -16.09
CA ASP A 275 65.77 64.67 -17.20
C ASP A 275 66.73 64.18 -18.30
N THR A 276 66.31 63.13 -18.99
CA THR A 276 66.98 62.56 -20.17
C THR A 276 65.96 62.29 -21.27
N ALA A 277 66.40 62.19 -22.54
CA ALA A 277 65.49 61.83 -23.64
C ALA A 277 64.72 60.52 -23.38
N TYR A 278 65.38 59.54 -22.75
CA TYR A 278 64.75 58.29 -22.28
C TYR A 278 63.75 58.55 -21.14
N GLY A 279 64.18 59.24 -20.07
CA GLY A 279 63.36 59.46 -18.85
C GLY A 279 62.10 60.27 -19.11
N ARG A 280 62.16 61.33 -19.92
CA ARG A 280 60.98 62.12 -20.29
C ARG A 280 59.97 61.32 -21.11
N ALA A 281 60.45 60.56 -22.10
CA ALA A 281 59.59 59.70 -22.90
C ALA A 281 58.99 58.54 -22.09
N TYR A 282 59.77 58.00 -21.13
CA TYR A 282 59.33 57.02 -20.16
C TYR A 282 58.18 57.60 -19.29
N ASP A 283 58.35 58.77 -18.70
CA ASP A 283 57.35 59.36 -17.81
C ASP A 283 56.04 59.69 -18.57
N ILE A 284 56.13 60.24 -19.78
CA ILE A 284 54.95 60.59 -20.60
C ILE A 284 54.16 59.33 -21.01
N ALA A 285 54.84 58.34 -21.59
CA ALA A 285 54.17 57.17 -22.14
C ALA A 285 53.61 56.25 -21.04
N GLY A 286 54.35 56.09 -19.94
CA GLY A 286 53.88 55.33 -18.78
C GLY A 286 52.72 56.00 -18.07
N THR A 287 52.76 57.32 -17.85
CA THR A 287 51.63 58.04 -17.22
C THR A 287 50.36 57.90 -18.04
N LYS A 288 50.46 58.07 -19.37
CA LYS A 288 49.33 57.89 -20.28
C LYS A 288 48.76 56.47 -20.20
N THR A 289 49.62 55.47 -20.26
CA THR A 289 49.21 54.06 -20.26
C THR A 289 48.60 53.67 -18.91
N TYR A 290 49.22 54.07 -17.80
CA TYR A 290 48.70 53.83 -16.45
C TYR A 290 47.33 54.48 -16.23
N LEU A 291 47.13 55.71 -16.70
CA LEU A 291 45.83 56.38 -16.63
C LEU A 291 44.74 55.67 -17.44
N GLN A 292 45.07 55.10 -18.59
CA GLN A 292 44.13 54.34 -19.40
C GLN A 292 43.68 53.07 -18.68
N GLU A 293 44.63 52.30 -18.13
CA GLU A 293 44.32 51.09 -17.37
C GLU A 293 43.55 51.42 -16.08
N LEU A 294 43.96 52.46 -15.35
CA LEU A 294 43.29 52.92 -14.13
C LEU A 294 41.83 53.33 -14.39
N ARG A 295 41.54 54.01 -15.51
CA ARG A 295 40.17 54.35 -15.92
C ARG A 295 39.35 53.11 -16.29
N PHE A 296 39.96 52.10 -16.90
CA PHE A 296 39.27 50.85 -17.19
C PHE A 296 38.91 50.11 -15.90
N THR A 297 39.84 49.99 -14.96
CA THR A 297 39.61 49.41 -13.63
C THR A 297 38.52 50.16 -12.86
N MET A 298 38.54 51.49 -12.89
CA MET A 298 37.48 52.33 -12.32
C MET A 298 36.08 51.95 -12.84
N LEU A 299 35.92 51.77 -14.15
CA LEU A 299 34.64 51.42 -14.75
C LEU A 299 34.18 50.03 -14.29
N GLN A 300 35.08 49.05 -14.26
CA GLN A 300 34.78 47.70 -13.79
C GLN A 300 34.33 47.69 -12.32
N ASP A 301 35.00 48.47 -11.48
CA ASP A 301 34.71 48.52 -10.05
C ASP A 301 33.39 49.25 -9.77
N GLN A 302 33.12 50.35 -10.48
CA GLN A 302 31.84 51.03 -10.41
C GLN A 302 30.69 50.17 -10.94
N ASP A 303 30.91 49.36 -11.98
CA ASP A 303 29.91 48.41 -12.49
C ASP A 303 29.64 47.27 -11.49
N ALA A 304 30.67 46.77 -10.82
CA ALA A 304 30.53 45.76 -9.77
C ALA A 304 29.71 46.29 -8.58
N VAL A 305 29.96 47.54 -8.15
CA VAL A 305 29.18 48.20 -7.10
C VAL A 305 27.75 48.49 -7.57
N TYR A 306 27.57 48.92 -8.83
CA TYR A 306 26.25 49.14 -9.42
C TYR A 306 25.41 47.87 -9.45
N GLU A 307 25.93 46.76 -9.96
CA GLU A 307 25.19 45.50 -10.01
C GLU A 307 24.81 44.99 -8.61
N ALA A 308 25.63 45.26 -7.58
CA ALA A 308 25.33 44.90 -6.20
C ALA A 308 24.21 45.74 -5.57
N TYR A 309 24.08 47.01 -5.97
CA TYR A 309 23.21 48.00 -5.30
C TYR A 309 22.21 48.73 -6.21
N LYS A 310 22.02 48.32 -7.47
CA LYS A 310 21.09 48.97 -8.42
C LYS A 310 19.63 49.02 -7.96
N ASP A 311 19.26 48.17 -7.01
CA ASP A 311 17.91 48.12 -6.43
C ASP A 311 17.74 49.05 -5.20
N ASP A 312 18.83 49.62 -4.68
CA ASP A 312 18.86 50.53 -3.54
C ASP A 312 19.74 51.78 -3.86
N PRO A 313 19.14 52.84 -4.42
CA PRO A 313 19.88 54.03 -4.85
C PRO A 313 20.67 54.72 -3.72
N ALA A 314 20.19 54.66 -2.47
CA ALA A 314 20.84 55.30 -1.34
C ALA A 314 22.11 54.54 -0.94
N MET A 315 22.04 53.21 -0.93
CA MET A 315 23.20 52.36 -0.66
C MET A 315 24.21 52.37 -1.80
N LEU A 316 23.75 52.47 -3.05
CA LEU A 316 24.60 52.64 -4.22
C LEU A 316 25.45 53.92 -4.13
N GLU A 317 24.82 55.05 -3.82
CA GLU A 317 25.52 56.34 -3.67
C GLU A 317 26.60 56.26 -2.59
N LYS A 318 26.27 55.66 -1.44
CA LYS A 318 27.22 55.44 -0.35
C LYS A 318 28.39 54.55 -0.77
N ALA A 319 28.13 53.40 -1.39
CA ALA A 319 29.15 52.45 -1.79
C ALA A 319 30.10 53.01 -2.86
N LEU A 320 29.60 53.82 -3.79
CA LEU A 320 30.44 54.50 -4.78
C LEU A 320 31.37 55.54 -4.15
N GLY A 321 30.93 56.26 -3.10
CA GLY A 321 31.79 57.19 -2.36
C GLY A 321 32.91 56.48 -1.57
N GLU A 322 32.60 55.32 -0.98
CA GLU A 322 33.61 54.46 -0.33
C GLU A 322 34.62 53.93 -1.37
N LEU A 323 34.15 53.55 -2.55
CA LEU A 323 35.00 53.10 -3.66
C LEU A 323 35.93 54.23 -4.16
N GLU A 324 35.44 55.46 -4.31
CA GLU A 324 36.27 56.61 -4.70
C GLU A 324 37.43 56.79 -3.71
N THR A 325 37.12 56.75 -2.40
CA THR A 325 38.10 56.90 -1.33
C THR A 325 39.19 55.84 -1.41
N ALA A 326 38.83 54.58 -1.70
CA ALA A 326 39.78 53.48 -1.87
C ALA A 326 40.70 53.68 -3.08
N HIS A 327 40.14 54.06 -4.24
CA HIS A 327 40.94 54.30 -5.45
C HIS A 327 41.93 55.45 -5.27
N MET A 328 41.49 56.54 -4.64
CA MET A 328 42.34 57.69 -4.35
C MET A 328 43.52 57.35 -3.44
N ARG A 329 43.31 56.45 -2.47
CA ARG A 329 44.35 55.99 -1.56
C ARG A 329 45.34 55.02 -2.23
N ASP A 330 44.82 54.06 -2.99
CA ASP A 330 45.58 52.87 -3.38
C ASP A 330 46.16 52.94 -4.79
N HIS A 331 45.61 53.77 -5.69
CA HIS A 331 45.92 53.71 -7.12
C HIS A 331 46.28 55.06 -7.75
N VAL A 332 45.98 56.16 -7.07
CA VAL A 332 46.12 57.53 -7.59
C VAL A 332 47.30 58.22 -6.91
N PHE A 333 48.15 58.88 -7.70
CA PHE A 333 49.23 59.74 -7.19
C PHE A 333 48.90 61.22 -7.40
N PRO A 334 49.53 62.15 -6.65
CA PRO A 334 49.10 63.55 -6.56
C PRO A 334 48.88 64.26 -7.89
N GLU A 335 49.70 63.95 -8.89
CA GLU A 335 49.70 64.60 -10.20
C GLU A 335 48.44 64.30 -11.05
N ILE A 336 47.71 63.22 -10.74
CA ILE A 336 46.52 62.78 -11.49
C ILE A 336 45.23 62.81 -10.65
N ALA A 337 45.32 63.21 -9.39
CA ALA A 337 44.25 63.14 -8.41
C ALA A 337 42.99 63.92 -8.83
N ASP A 338 43.15 65.17 -9.25
CA ASP A 338 42.04 66.06 -9.59
C ASP A 338 41.28 65.59 -10.84
N GLU A 339 42.03 65.18 -11.88
CA GLU A 339 41.45 64.69 -13.14
C GLU A 339 40.70 63.36 -12.92
N TYR A 340 41.26 62.48 -12.08
CA TYR A 340 40.66 61.18 -11.79
C TYR A 340 39.38 61.27 -10.94
N SER A 341 39.40 62.04 -9.84
CA SER A 341 38.21 62.19 -8.98
C SER A 341 37.03 62.82 -9.74
N LEU A 342 37.29 63.78 -10.64
CA LEU A 342 36.23 64.36 -11.46
C LEU A 342 35.58 63.33 -12.40
N ASP A 343 36.39 62.52 -13.06
CA ASP A 343 35.91 61.45 -13.96
C ASP A 343 35.14 60.38 -13.17
N PHE A 344 35.67 59.97 -12.01
CA PHE A 344 35.02 59.03 -11.11
C PHE A 344 33.63 59.49 -10.70
N ARG A 345 33.51 60.72 -10.18
CA ARG A 345 32.23 61.27 -9.69
C ARG A 345 31.22 61.46 -10.81
N LYS A 346 31.64 61.82 -12.02
CA LYS A 346 30.75 61.95 -13.18
C LYS A 346 30.11 60.61 -13.56
N GLN A 347 30.91 59.54 -13.55
CA GLN A 347 30.44 58.19 -13.86
C GLN A 347 29.56 57.63 -12.72
N ALA A 348 29.94 57.88 -11.46
CA ALA A 348 29.15 57.49 -10.29
C ALA A 348 27.77 58.18 -10.29
N TYR A 349 27.72 59.49 -10.54
CA TYR A 349 26.46 60.25 -10.63
C TYR A 349 25.49 59.66 -11.65
N THR A 350 25.98 59.31 -12.85
CA THR A 350 25.15 58.75 -13.93
C THR A 350 24.50 57.43 -13.50
N ARG A 351 25.25 56.54 -12.84
CA ARG A 351 24.74 55.26 -12.34
C ARG A 351 23.72 55.42 -11.21
N VAL A 352 23.95 56.36 -10.29
CA VAL A 352 22.99 56.67 -9.22
C VAL A 352 21.67 57.21 -9.80
N GLN A 353 21.72 58.11 -10.79
CA GLN A 353 20.50 58.60 -11.46
C GLN A 353 19.72 57.49 -12.14
N GLN A 354 20.40 56.60 -12.87
CA GLN A 354 19.78 55.46 -13.52
C GLN A 354 19.06 54.54 -12.51
N ALA A 355 19.74 54.16 -11.42
CA ALA A 355 19.15 53.33 -10.37
C ALA A 355 17.91 54.00 -9.74
N ARG A 356 17.95 55.33 -9.56
CA ARG A 356 16.84 56.10 -8.98
C ARG A 356 15.63 56.16 -9.91
N GLU A 357 15.84 56.34 -11.21
CA GLU A 357 14.78 56.29 -12.23
C GLU A 357 14.13 54.90 -12.30
N ASP A 358 14.93 53.84 -12.31
CA ASP A 358 14.46 52.45 -12.34
C ASP A 358 13.69 52.08 -11.07
N PHE A 359 14.18 52.51 -9.90
CA PHE A 359 13.50 52.33 -8.62
C PHE A 359 12.13 53.04 -8.61
N ASN A 360 12.08 54.30 -9.01
CA ASN A 360 10.85 55.10 -9.07
C ASN A 360 9.84 54.51 -10.07
N THR A 361 10.31 54.02 -11.21
CA THR A 361 9.45 53.36 -12.22
C THR A 361 8.83 52.09 -11.67
N ARG A 362 9.61 51.25 -10.98
CA ARG A 362 9.10 50.03 -10.32
C ARG A 362 8.15 50.33 -9.17
N GLN A 363 8.40 51.39 -8.39
CA GLN A 363 7.47 51.84 -7.35
C GLN A 363 6.13 52.26 -7.95
N LYS A 364 6.13 53.11 -8.97
CA LYS A 364 4.89 53.51 -9.67
C LYS A 364 4.12 52.32 -10.26
N ALA A 365 4.83 51.32 -10.80
CA ALA A 365 4.19 50.10 -11.32
C ALA A 365 3.58 49.25 -10.19
N ARG A 366 4.22 49.15 -9.02
CA ARG A 366 3.68 48.49 -7.83
C ARG A 366 2.46 49.21 -7.30
N ASP A 367 2.55 50.52 -7.10
CA ASP A 367 1.43 51.36 -6.65
C ASP A 367 0.22 51.22 -7.58
N ARG A 368 0.45 51.16 -8.91
CA ARG A 368 -0.60 50.91 -9.89
C ARG A 368 -1.26 49.55 -9.70
N ASN A 369 -0.48 48.50 -9.49
CA ASN A 369 -1.01 47.14 -9.29
C ASN A 369 -1.78 47.02 -7.99
N ASP A 370 -1.26 47.55 -6.88
CA ASP A 370 -1.93 47.55 -5.57
C ASP A 370 -3.24 48.33 -5.63
N PHE A 371 -3.26 49.43 -6.37
CA PHE A 371 -4.45 50.21 -6.61
C PHE A 371 -5.52 49.43 -7.40
N LEU A 372 -5.13 48.67 -8.41
CA LEU A 372 -6.04 47.81 -9.17
C LEU A 372 -6.56 46.63 -8.33
N ASP A 373 -5.71 46.03 -7.49
CA ASP A 373 -6.10 44.92 -6.61
C ASP A 373 -7.22 45.31 -5.64
N ARG A 374 -7.21 46.57 -5.18
CA ARG A 374 -8.25 47.10 -4.28
C ARG A 374 -9.66 47.07 -4.88
N VAL A 375 -9.84 47.22 -6.19
CA VAL A 375 -11.15 47.02 -6.86
C VAL A 375 -11.64 45.61 -6.59
N GLY A 376 -10.78 44.61 -6.80
CA GLY A 376 -11.11 43.20 -6.54
C GLY A 376 -11.51 42.95 -5.09
N THR A 377 -10.81 43.55 -4.13
CA THR A 377 -11.16 43.41 -2.70
C THR A 377 -12.53 44.01 -2.36
N LEU A 378 -12.92 45.11 -3.00
CA LEU A 378 -14.22 45.73 -2.80
C LEU A 378 -15.33 44.89 -3.46
N GLU A 379 -15.08 44.35 -4.66
CA GLU A 379 -16.01 43.42 -5.32
C GLU A 379 -16.26 42.16 -4.49
N GLU A 380 -15.21 41.60 -3.87
CA GLU A 380 -15.35 40.44 -3.00
C GLU A 380 -16.17 40.75 -1.75
N ARG A 381 -15.94 41.91 -1.12
CA ARG A 381 -16.77 42.37 0.01
C ARG A 381 -18.22 42.56 -0.39
N LYS A 382 -18.48 43.11 -1.58
CA LYS A 382 -19.84 43.25 -2.14
C LYS A 382 -20.50 41.88 -2.32
N ALA A 383 -19.80 40.92 -2.91
CA ALA A 383 -20.32 39.55 -3.08
C ALA A 383 -20.60 38.85 -1.74
N GLN A 384 -19.73 39.03 -0.73
CA GLN A 384 -19.95 38.49 0.62
C GLN A 384 -21.13 39.14 1.33
N ALA A 385 -21.26 40.47 1.22
CA ALA A 385 -22.41 41.20 1.75
C ALA A 385 -23.71 40.71 1.10
N PHE A 386 -23.68 40.50 -0.21
CA PHE A 386 -24.81 39.96 -0.99
C PHE A 386 -25.21 38.55 -0.52
N ALA A 387 -24.25 37.67 -0.26
CA ALA A 387 -24.54 36.32 0.20
C ALA A 387 -25.12 36.26 1.63
N ARG A 388 -24.77 37.21 2.50
CA ARG A 388 -25.28 37.29 3.89
C ARG A 388 -26.65 37.94 3.98
N ALA A 389 -26.89 38.88 3.08
CA ALA A 389 -28.16 39.55 2.90
C ALA A 389 -29.22 38.58 2.39
N GLY A 390 -29.97 37.93 3.28
CA GLY A 390 -31.20 37.24 2.89
C GLY A 390 -32.13 38.21 2.15
N MET A 391 -32.84 37.73 1.13
CA MET A 391 -33.74 38.57 0.33
C MET A 391 -34.76 39.33 1.21
N GLY A 392 -34.83 40.65 1.02
CA GLY A 392 -35.80 41.53 1.68
C GLY A 392 -35.25 42.35 2.86
N ASP A 393 -33.99 42.18 3.25
CA ASP A 393 -33.38 43.03 4.29
C ASP A 393 -33.05 44.43 3.73
N VAL A 394 -33.79 45.44 4.20
CA VAL A 394 -33.57 46.85 3.84
C VAL A 394 -32.14 47.31 4.23
N GLY A 395 -31.59 46.76 5.31
CA GLY A 395 -30.22 47.05 5.75
C GLY A 395 -29.17 46.51 4.78
N ALA A 396 -29.42 45.36 4.19
CA ALA A 396 -28.53 44.78 3.18
C ALA A 396 -28.45 45.59 1.90
N ASN A 397 -29.58 46.12 1.42
CA ASN A 397 -29.60 46.96 0.23
C ASN A 397 -28.77 48.24 0.44
N MET A 398 -28.84 48.86 1.63
CA MET A 398 -28.00 50.01 1.96
C MET A 398 -26.50 49.67 1.95
N VAL A 399 -26.11 48.51 2.49
CA VAL A 399 -24.71 48.05 2.50
C VAL A 399 -24.21 47.78 1.08
N LEU A 400 -25.03 47.12 0.25
CA LEU A 400 -24.68 46.83 -1.15
C LEU A 400 -24.54 48.11 -1.98
N SER A 401 -25.44 49.07 -1.82
CA SER A 401 -25.34 50.38 -2.48
C SER A 401 -24.11 51.16 -2.01
N SER A 402 -23.79 51.13 -0.70
CA SER A 402 -22.58 51.78 -0.18
C SER A 402 -21.30 51.17 -0.78
N LEU A 403 -21.21 49.83 -0.83
CA LEU A 403 -20.06 49.15 -1.42
C LEU A 403 -19.95 49.40 -2.93
N GLN A 404 -21.08 49.48 -3.64
CA GLN A 404 -21.09 49.85 -5.05
C GLN A 404 -20.57 51.28 -5.25
N ASN A 405 -20.97 52.23 -4.41
CA ASN A 405 -20.46 53.60 -4.45
C ASN A 405 -18.97 53.68 -4.15
N ASP A 406 -18.46 52.86 -3.23
CA ASP A 406 -17.02 52.78 -2.92
C ASP A 406 -16.23 52.25 -4.14
N ILE A 407 -16.76 51.25 -4.84
CA ILE A 407 -16.16 50.70 -6.07
C ILE A 407 -16.15 51.77 -7.16
N ASP A 408 -17.29 52.42 -7.42
CA ASP A 408 -17.42 53.45 -8.44
C ASP A 408 -16.47 54.63 -8.15
N SER A 409 -16.41 55.08 -6.89
CA SER A 409 -15.49 56.16 -6.46
C SER A 409 -14.02 55.77 -6.63
N HIS A 410 -13.68 54.51 -6.34
CA HIS A 410 -12.31 54.01 -6.53
C HIS A 410 -11.95 53.93 -8.01
N ILE A 411 -12.85 53.45 -8.88
CA ILE A 411 -12.68 53.42 -10.33
C ILE A 411 -12.52 54.85 -10.90
N ASP A 412 -13.34 55.81 -10.45
CA ASP A 412 -13.23 57.21 -10.87
C ASP A 412 -11.89 57.82 -10.48
N SER A 413 -11.41 57.52 -9.27
CA SER A 413 -10.09 57.96 -8.82
C SER A 413 -8.94 57.33 -9.62
N ALA A 414 -9.16 56.18 -10.25
CA ALA A 414 -8.21 55.54 -11.17
C ALA A 414 -8.03 56.36 -12.45
N VAL A 415 -9.11 56.96 -12.98
CA VAL A 415 -9.06 57.84 -14.15
C VAL A 415 -8.29 59.11 -13.82
N ALA A 416 -8.58 59.72 -12.66
CA ALA A 416 -7.86 60.91 -12.20
C ALA A 416 -6.35 60.69 -12.04
N ARG A 417 -5.94 59.45 -11.71
CA ARG A 417 -4.54 59.03 -11.56
C ARG A 417 -3.90 58.53 -12.87
N GLY A 418 -4.64 58.49 -13.97
CA GLY A 418 -4.17 57.96 -15.26
C GLY A 418 -3.93 56.44 -15.26
N ILE A 419 -4.52 55.71 -14.31
CA ILE A 419 -4.42 54.24 -14.20
C ILE A 419 -5.37 53.56 -15.18
N TYR A 420 -6.58 54.11 -15.33
CA TYR A 420 -7.58 53.73 -16.33
C TYR A 420 -7.79 54.85 -17.35
N THR A 421 -8.12 54.46 -18.58
CA THR A 421 -8.77 55.36 -19.53
C THR A 421 -10.25 55.59 -19.14
N PRO A 422 -10.87 56.71 -19.54
CA PRO A 422 -12.29 56.95 -19.26
C PRO A 422 -13.22 55.83 -19.74
N GLU A 423 -12.90 55.20 -20.87
CA GLU A 423 -13.71 54.10 -21.43
C GLU A 423 -13.52 52.79 -20.65
N GLU A 424 -12.29 52.49 -20.18
CA GLU A 424 -12.04 51.34 -19.30
C GLU A 424 -12.77 51.47 -17.96
N ALA A 425 -12.76 52.67 -17.37
CA ALA A 425 -13.46 52.96 -16.13
C ALA A 425 -14.98 52.80 -16.27
N LYS A 426 -15.58 53.34 -17.35
CA LYS A 426 -17.00 53.14 -17.65
C LYS A 426 -17.35 51.67 -17.77
N ARG A 427 -16.53 50.89 -18.49
CA ARG A 427 -16.76 49.45 -18.65
C ARG A 427 -16.67 48.71 -17.31
N ALA A 428 -15.65 48.98 -16.50
CA ALA A 428 -15.47 48.34 -15.20
C ALA A 428 -16.61 48.67 -14.22
N ALA A 429 -17.05 49.93 -14.16
CA ALA A 429 -18.19 50.34 -13.34
C ALA A 429 -19.49 49.68 -13.82
N LYS A 430 -19.69 49.58 -15.14
CA LYS A 430 -20.84 48.87 -15.72
C LYS A 430 -20.83 47.38 -15.36
N GLU A 431 -19.71 46.69 -15.57
CA GLU A 431 -19.57 45.26 -15.23
C GLU A 431 -19.86 44.98 -13.75
N SER A 432 -19.39 45.86 -12.86
CA SER A 432 -19.65 45.81 -11.41
C SER A 432 -21.15 45.88 -11.08
N ARG A 433 -21.86 46.82 -11.70
CA ARG A 433 -23.31 47.05 -11.51
C ARG A 433 -24.14 45.92 -12.14
N ASP A 434 -23.80 45.49 -13.35
CA ASP A 434 -24.44 44.36 -14.04
C ASP A 434 -24.32 43.08 -13.21
N GLY A 435 -23.15 42.86 -12.60
CA GLY A 435 -22.90 41.73 -11.69
C GLY A 435 -23.84 41.73 -10.48
N LEU A 436 -24.06 42.91 -9.87
CA LEU A 436 -24.98 43.05 -8.74
C LEU A 436 -26.43 42.76 -9.17
N LEU A 437 -26.90 43.35 -10.27
CA LEU A 437 -28.26 43.14 -10.78
C LEU A 437 -28.52 41.67 -11.13
N ALA A 438 -27.59 41.02 -11.84
CA ALA A 438 -27.68 39.59 -12.15
C ALA A 438 -27.66 38.72 -10.88
N GLY A 439 -26.87 39.09 -9.89
CA GLY A 439 -26.86 38.44 -8.57
C GLY A 439 -28.24 38.49 -7.90
N VAL A 440 -28.90 39.66 -7.90
CA VAL A 440 -30.24 39.86 -7.31
C VAL A 440 -31.26 38.91 -7.92
N TYR A 441 -31.39 38.86 -9.25
CA TYR A 441 -32.33 37.97 -9.92
C TYR A 441 -31.99 36.49 -9.69
N THR A 442 -30.71 36.13 -9.70
CA THR A 442 -30.28 34.76 -9.39
C THR A 442 -30.64 34.37 -7.95
N ALA A 443 -30.50 35.29 -6.97
CA ALA A 443 -30.92 35.04 -5.59
C ALA A 443 -32.45 34.86 -5.48
N GLN A 444 -33.24 35.61 -6.24
CA GLN A 444 -34.70 35.44 -6.32
C GLN A 444 -35.11 34.06 -6.85
N SER A 445 -34.29 33.44 -7.69
CA SER A 445 -34.51 32.08 -8.18
C SER A 445 -34.22 31.00 -7.13
N ALA A 446 -33.48 31.30 -6.06
CA ALA A 446 -32.89 30.29 -5.18
C ALA A 446 -33.92 29.35 -4.52
N ASN A 447 -35.12 29.84 -4.22
CA ASN A 447 -36.18 29.05 -3.57
C ASN A 447 -37.34 28.67 -4.51
N LYS A 448 -37.13 28.79 -5.83
CA LYS A 448 -38.15 28.50 -6.85
C LYS A 448 -37.91 27.16 -7.52
N ARG A 449 -38.99 26.50 -7.94
CA ARG A 449 -38.96 25.31 -8.81
C ARG A 449 -38.48 25.66 -10.21
N PRO A 450 -37.96 24.70 -10.99
CA PRO A 450 -37.51 24.96 -12.36
C PRO A 450 -38.55 25.68 -13.23
N GLU A 451 -39.83 25.32 -13.13
CA GLU A 451 -40.91 25.97 -13.90
C GLU A 451 -41.14 27.42 -13.45
N GLU A 452 -41.01 27.68 -12.15
CA GLU A 452 -41.14 29.02 -11.57
C GLU A 452 -39.95 29.92 -11.93
N ILE A 453 -38.76 29.35 -12.10
CA ILE A 453 -37.57 30.05 -12.60
C ILE A 453 -37.75 30.38 -14.10
N ALA A 454 -38.25 29.42 -14.88
CA ALA A 454 -38.56 29.63 -16.29
C ALA A 454 -39.61 30.75 -16.48
N ALA A 455 -40.67 30.74 -15.67
CA ALA A 455 -41.70 31.77 -15.66
C ALA A 455 -41.13 33.15 -15.28
N MET A 456 -40.31 33.22 -14.22
CA MET A 456 -39.60 34.45 -13.82
C MET A 456 -38.75 35.02 -14.97
N ARG A 457 -38.02 34.15 -15.68
CA ARG A 457 -37.17 34.56 -16.81
C ARG A 457 -38.01 35.16 -17.95
N GLN A 458 -39.14 34.55 -18.28
CA GLN A 458 -40.07 35.05 -19.30
C GLN A 458 -40.68 36.39 -18.89
N GLU A 459 -41.21 36.47 -17.66
CA GLU A 459 -41.83 37.69 -17.14
C GLU A 459 -40.84 38.86 -17.11
N LEU A 460 -39.60 38.62 -16.68
CA LEU A 460 -38.54 39.63 -16.67
C LEU A 460 -38.22 40.11 -18.09
N TYR A 461 -38.12 39.20 -19.05
CA TYR A 461 -37.85 39.55 -20.45
C TYR A 461 -38.99 40.38 -21.05
N GLU A 462 -40.25 40.04 -20.77
CA GLU A 462 -41.42 40.80 -21.22
C GLU A 462 -41.45 42.22 -20.63
N ARG A 463 -41.20 42.37 -19.31
CA ARG A 463 -41.12 43.68 -18.64
C ARG A 463 -39.99 44.53 -19.22
N TRP A 464 -38.82 43.93 -19.44
CA TRP A 464 -37.69 44.60 -20.09
C TRP A 464 -38.01 45.03 -21.53
N SER A 465 -38.65 44.17 -22.33
CA SER A 465 -39.03 44.48 -23.72
C SER A 465 -40.04 45.64 -23.83
N ARG A 466 -40.83 45.89 -22.79
CA ARG A 466 -41.76 47.02 -22.67
C ARG A 466 -41.12 48.30 -22.12
N GLY A 467 -39.83 48.27 -21.75
CA GLY A 467 -39.12 49.40 -21.16
C GLY A 467 -39.46 49.66 -19.69
N GLU A 468 -40.02 48.68 -18.97
CA GLU A 468 -40.37 48.79 -17.55
C GLU A 468 -39.17 48.56 -16.61
N GLU A 469 -38.00 48.21 -17.17
CA GLU A 469 -36.73 47.98 -16.46
C GLU A 469 -35.63 48.92 -17.01
N PRO A 470 -35.66 50.23 -16.68
CA PRO A 470 -34.78 51.22 -17.28
C PRO A 470 -33.30 51.07 -16.89
N ASP A 471 -33.02 50.38 -15.78
CA ASP A 471 -31.66 50.14 -15.27
C ASP A 471 -30.99 48.90 -15.90
N ILE A 472 -31.70 48.15 -16.76
CA ILE A 472 -31.21 46.93 -17.41
C ILE A 472 -31.08 47.16 -18.91
N ASP A 473 -29.86 47.15 -19.43
CA ASP A 473 -29.64 47.17 -20.89
C ASP A 473 -29.64 45.75 -21.51
N ALA A 474 -29.52 45.69 -22.84
CA ALA A 474 -29.54 44.42 -23.57
C ALA A 474 -28.43 43.44 -23.16
N GLY A 475 -27.25 43.96 -22.79
CA GLY A 475 -26.13 43.14 -22.33
C GLY A 475 -26.39 42.58 -20.93
N THR A 476 -26.88 43.42 -20.02
CA THR A 476 -27.25 43.03 -18.65
C THR A 476 -28.38 42.00 -18.66
N MET A 477 -29.41 42.19 -19.50
CA MET A 477 -30.52 41.26 -19.67
C MET A 477 -30.04 39.88 -20.19
N ALA A 478 -29.14 39.87 -21.18
CA ALA A 478 -28.56 38.63 -21.69
C ALA A 478 -27.78 37.86 -20.60
N LYS A 479 -27.10 38.58 -19.70
CA LYS A 479 -26.41 37.97 -18.55
C LYS A 479 -27.42 37.39 -17.54
N ILE A 480 -28.44 38.15 -17.14
CA ILE A 480 -29.46 37.69 -16.20
C ILE A 480 -30.14 36.42 -16.72
N ASN A 481 -30.55 36.41 -18.00
CA ASN A 481 -31.19 35.25 -18.62
C ASN A 481 -30.31 34.00 -18.56
N ARG A 482 -29.01 34.13 -18.86
CA ARG A 482 -28.06 33.02 -18.79
C ARG A 482 -27.90 32.48 -17.36
N ASP A 483 -27.80 33.37 -16.37
CA ASP A 483 -27.62 32.98 -14.97
C ASP A 483 -28.88 32.29 -14.41
N LEU A 484 -30.08 32.76 -14.80
CA LEU A 484 -31.36 32.13 -14.44
C LEU A 484 -31.56 30.77 -15.14
N GLU A 485 -31.22 30.65 -16.42
CA GLU A 485 -31.24 29.37 -17.14
C GLU A 485 -30.29 28.36 -16.50
N ALA A 486 -29.08 28.78 -16.13
CA ALA A 486 -28.16 27.94 -15.38
C ALA A 486 -28.67 27.57 -13.97
N ALA A 487 -29.49 28.41 -13.33
CA ALA A 487 -30.14 28.08 -12.05
C ALA A 487 -31.27 27.06 -12.24
N GLU A 488 -32.07 27.21 -13.28
CA GLU A 488 -33.13 26.28 -13.71
C GLU A 488 -32.56 24.88 -13.96
N ASP A 489 -31.52 24.77 -14.79
CA ASP A 489 -30.88 23.49 -15.11
C ASP A 489 -30.25 22.82 -13.89
N ARG A 490 -29.62 23.60 -13.00
CA ARG A 490 -29.09 23.08 -11.73
C ARG A 490 -30.19 22.51 -10.85
N ARG A 491 -31.35 23.17 -10.75
CA ARG A 491 -32.49 22.66 -9.99
C ARG A 491 -33.06 21.39 -10.62
N ARG A 492 -33.24 21.32 -11.94
CA ARG A 492 -33.65 20.08 -12.62
C ARG A 492 -32.69 18.91 -12.38
N ALA A 493 -31.38 19.17 -12.37
CA ALA A 493 -30.39 18.15 -12.07
C ALA A 493 -30.52 17.65 -10.62
N GLN A 494 -30.72 18.56 -9.65
CA GLN A 494 -30.94 18.20 -8.24
C GLN A 494 -32.22 17.39 -8.05
N ASP A 495 -33.30 17.79 -8.71
CA ASP A 495 -34.59 17.09 -8.74
C ASP A 495 -34.42 15.65 -9.24
N LYS A 496 -33.70 15.47 -10.35
CA LYS A 496 -33.37 14.13 -10.88
C LYS A 496 -32.54 13.30 -9.91
N VAL A 497 -31.59 13.92 -9.20
CA VAL A 497 -30.78 13.25 -8.17
C VAL A 497 -31.65 12.81 -6.99
N ALA A 498 -32.58 13.65 -6.53
CA ALA A 498 -33.50 13.32 -5.46
C ALA A 498 -34.43 12.15 -5.84
N ASP A 499 -35.01 12.17 -7.04
CA ASP A 499 -35.83 11.08 -7.57
C ASP A 499 -35.03 9.77 -7.68
N THR A 500 -33.80 9.85 -8.20
CA THR A 500 -32.91 8.68 -8.33
C THR A 500 -32.57 8.10 -6.95
N ALA A 501 -32.23 8.94 -5.98
CA ALA A 501 -31.92 8.52 -4.62
C ALA A 501 -33.14 7.89 -3.93
N LEU A 502 -34.34 8.41 -4.17
CA LEU A 502 -35.58 7.83 -3.68
C LEU A 502 -35.84 6.45 -4.32
N ARG A 503 -35.72 6.32 -5.64
CA ARG A 503 -35.87 5.03 -6.36
C ARG A 503 -34.89 3.98 -5.84
N THR A 504 -33.62 4.35 -5.64
CA THR A 504 -32.60 3.44 -5.11
C THR A 504 -32.97 2.93 -3.72
N ARG A 505 -33.42 3.81 -2.82
CA ARG A 505 -33.87 3.40 -1.48
C ARG A 505 -35.11 2.51 -1.53
N GLY A 506 -36.08 2.84 -2.37
CA GLY A 506 -37.25 2.00 -2.58
C GLY A 506 -36.88 0.60 -3.08
N ASN A 507 -35.93 0.50 -4.02
CA ASN A 507 -35.44 -0.79 -4.51
C ASN A 507 -34.69 -1.57 -3.42
N ASP A 508 -33.88 -0.93 -2.58
CA ASP A 508 -33.19 -1.60 -1.46
C ASP A 508 -34.20 -2.20 -0.45
N LEU A 509 -35.26 -1.46 -0.11
CA LEU A 509 -36.35 -1.98 0.73
C LEU A 509 -37.02 -3.22 0.12
N VAL A 510 -37.27 -3.19 -1.18
CA VAL A 510 -37.84 -4.32 -1.93
C VAL A 510 -36.90 -5.53 -1.93
N GLU A 511 -35.62 -5.33 -2.23
CA GLU A 511 -34.62 -6.41 -2.26
C GLU A 511 -34.44 -7.08 -0.90
N ARG A 512 -34.37 -6.29 0.18
CA ARG A 512 -34.28 -6.83 1.55
C ARG A 512 -35.51 -7.68 1.90
N THR A 513 -36.69 -7.19 1.54
CA THR A 513 -37.95 -7.91 1.75
C THR A 513 -37.95 -9.24 1.00
N MET A 514 -37.52 -9.26 -0.28
CA MET A 514 -37.39 -10.48 -1.07
C MET A 514 -36.41 -11.51 -0.45
N ARG A 515 -35.37 -11.03 0.24
CA ARG A 515 -34.39 -11.89 0.94
C ARG A 515 -34.87 -12.37 2.31
N GLY A 516 -36.07 -11.98 2.75
CA GLY A 516 -36.60 -12.30 4.08
C GLY A 516 -35.91 -11.54 5.21
N LEU A 517 -35.21 -10.44 4.92
CA LEU A 517 -34.53 -9.61 5.91
C LEU A 517 -35.53 -8.61 6.53
N PRO A 518 -35.46 -8.33 7.84
CA PRO A 518 -36.30 -7.32 8.45
C PRO A 518 -35.99 -5.93 7.87
N VAL A 519 -37.04 -5.17 7.56
CA VAL A 519 -36.93 -3.77 7.18
C VAL A 519 -36.94 -2.91 8.44
N ASP A 520 -35.94 -2.05 8.60
CA ASP A 520 -35.86 -1.16 9.75
C ASP A 520 -37.00 -0.11 9.70
N PRO A 521 -37.79 0.06 10.78
CA PRO A 521 -38.88 1.05 10.82
C PRO A 521 -38.42 2.49 10.54
N SER A 522 -37.19 2.84 10.91
CA SER A 522 -36.61 4.16 10.65
C SER A 522 -36.27 4.38 9.18
N GLU A 523 -35.82 3.34 8.46
CA GLU A 523 -35.58 3.39 7.01
C GLU A 523 -36.89 3.55 6.25
N ALA A 524 -37.93 2.80 6.62
CA ALA A 524 -39.27 2.92 6.04
C ALA A 524 -39.87 4.31 6.29
N SER A 525 -39.72 4.85 7.49
CA SER A 525 -40.16 6.21 7.84
C SER A 525 -39.41 7.28 7.04
N ARG A 526 -38.09 7.10 6.85
CA ARG A 526 -37.28 8.00 6.03
C ARG A 526 -37.69 7.98 4.57
N PHE A 527 -37.95 6.79 4.01
CA PHE A 527 -38.46 6.65 2.65
C PHE A 527 -39.79 7.41 2.46
N GLN A 528 -40.73 7.29 3.41
CA GLN A 528 -41.99 8.05 3.40
C GLN A 528 -41.79 9.57 3.46
N LEU A 529 -40.85 10.07 4.26
CA LEU A 529 -40.51 11.49 4.29
C LEU A 529 -39.93 11.96 2.96
N ASP A 530 -39.07 11.16 2.34
CA ASP A 530 -38.44 11.50 1.06
C ASP A 530 -39.45 11.47 -0.10
N VAL A 531 -40.48 10.60 -0.05
CA VAL A 531 -41.63 10.61 -0.97
C VAL A 531 -42.34 11.97 -0.97
N GLY A 532 -42.47 12.62 0.18
CA GLY A 532 -43.13 13.92 0.29
C GLY A 532 -42.27 15.10 -0.18
N THR A 533 -40.96 14.92 -0.37
CA THR A 533 -40.01 15.99 -0.71
C THR A 533 -39.44 15.89 -2.13
N ALA A 534 -39.44 14.69 -2.73
CA ALA A 534 -38.98 14.48 -4.09
C ALA A 534 -40.04 14.92 -5.12
N PRO A 535 -39.64 15.51 -6.27
CA PRO A 535 -40.55 15.99 -7.31
C PRO A 535 -41.52 14.93 -7.84
N ASN A 536 -41.03 13.70 -8.10
CA ASN A 536 -41.86 12.57 -8.54
C ASN A 536 -42.08 11.55 -7.41
N GLY A 537 -41.97 12.00 -6.15
CA GLY A 537 -41.93 11.12 -5.00
C GLY A 537 -43.15 10.23 -4.84
N GLU A 538 -44.36 10.75 -5.09
CA GLU A 538 -45.61 9.99 -4.96
C GLU A 538 -45.70 8.82 -5.97
N GLU A 539 -45.26 9.03 -7.21
CA GLU A 539 -45.23 7.97 -8.22
C GLU A 539 -44.19 6.90 -7.86
N ILE A 540 -42.99 7.34 -7.46
CA ILE A 540 -41.91 6.44 -7.02
C ILE A 540 -42.38 5.62 -5.81
N GLY A 541 -43.00 6.25 -4.81
CA GLY A 541 -43.54 5.59 -3.62
C GLY A 541 -44.61 4.54 -3.97
N ARG A 542 -45.55 4.88 -4.86
CA ARG A 542 -46.57 3.92 -5.35
C ARG A 542 -45.95 2.74 -6.07
N SER A 543 -44.96 2.97 -6.94
CA SER A 543 -44.21 1.90 -7.63
C SER A 543 -43.49 1.00 -6.62
N THR A 544 -42.75 1.58 -5.67
CA THR A 544 -42.07 0.82 -4.60
C THR A 544 -43.04 -0.03 -3.79
N ASN A 545 -44.18 0.51 -3.37
CA ASN A 545 -45.18 -0.24 -2.60
C ASN A 545 -45.72 -1.46 -3.36
N ARG A 546 -45.93 -1.37 -4.68
CA ARG A 546 -46.33 -2.53 -5.49
C ARG A 546 -45.25 -3.59 -5.56
N ARG A 547 -44.00 -3.17 -5.72
CA ARG A 547 -42.86 -4.09 -5.74
C ARG A 547 -42.68 -4.79 -4.40
N LEU A 548 -42.97 -4.10 -3.28
CA LEU A 548 -43.04 -4.69 -1.95
C LEU A 548 -44.16 -5.73 -1.82
N LEU A 549 -45.35 -5.49 -2.40
CA LEU A 549 -46.42 -6.50 -2.42
C LEU A 549 -45.98 -7.78 -3.14
N ILE A 550 -45.24 -7.65 -4.24
CA ILE A 550 -44.68 -8.80 -4.97
C ILE A 550 -43.60 -9.50 -4.16
N ALA A 551 -42.68 -8.74 -3.55
CA ALA A 551 -41.66 -9.29 -2.67
C ALA A 551 -42.27 -10.10 -1.51
N GLU A 552 -43.31 -9.57 -0.88
CA GLU A 552 -44.02 -10.24 0.21
C GLU A 552 -44.81 -11.45 -0.28
N ALA A 553 -45.43 -11.39 -1.46
CA ALA A 553 -46.12 -12.54 -2.03
C ALA A 553 -45.16 -13.69 -2.35
N ILE A 554 -43.97 -13.39 -2.90
CA ILE A 554 -42.91 -14.38 -3.15
C ILE A 554 -42.47 -15.05 -1.83
N ARG A 555 -42.37 -14.27 -0.75
CA ARG A 555 -41.94 -14.77 0.57
C ARG A 555 -42.97 -15.68 1.25
N THR A 556 -44.26 -15.40 1.06
CA THR A 556 -45.34 -15.97 1.89
C THR A 556 -46.24 -16.98 1.17
N ARG A 557 -46.07 -17.17 -0.14
CA ARG A 557 -46.95 -18.01 -0.96
C ARG A 557 -46.15 -18.92 -1.89
N PRO A 558 -46.71 -20.06 -2.32
CA PRO A 558 -46.11 -20.87 -3.38
C PRO A 558 -45.88 -20.06 -4.66
N ILE A 559 -44.71 -20.20 -5.27
CA ILE A 559 -44.30 -19.35 -6.41
C ILE A 559 -45.23 -19.50 -7.63
N ALA A 560 -45.80 -20.69 -7.83
CA ALA A 560 -46.79 -20.94 -8.89
C ALA A 560 -48.08 -20.13 -8.70
N ASP A 561 -48.51 -19.92 -7.44
CA ASP A 561 -49.68 -19.09 -7.13
C ASP A 561 -49.38 -17.61 -7.33
N VAL A 562 -48.15 -17.17 -7.01
CA VAL A 562 -47.70 -15.80 -7.25
C VAL A 562 -47.67 -15.51 -8.75
N GLU A 563 -47.14 -16.42 -9.56
CA GLU A 563 -47.12 -16.30 -11.02
C GLU A 563 -48.54 -16.24 -11.61
N LYS A 564 -49.40 -17.18 -11.23
CA LYS A 564 -50.78 -17.24 -11.72
C LYS A 564 -51.57 -15.97 -11.39
N ASN A 565 -51.29 -15.35 -10.25
CA ASN A 565 -51.98 -14.17 -9.75
C ASN A 565 -51.17 -12.88 -9.87
N LEU A 566 -50.08 -12.86 -10.66
CA LEU A 566 -49.10 -11.77 -10.70
C LEU A 566 -49.75 -10.41 -10.97
N TRP A 567 -50.62 -10.35 -11.97
CA TRP A 567 -51.36 -9.15 -12.32
C TRP A 567 -52.31 -8.69 -11.20
N SER A 568 -52.99 -9.63 -10.54
CA SER A 568 -53.90 -9.31 -9.43
C SER A 568 -53.14 -8.77 -8.22
N ILE A 569 -51.93 -9.26 -7.95
CA ILE A 569 -51.10 -8.79 -6.83
C ILE A 569 -50.57 -7.38 -7.12
N LEU A 570 -50.08 -7.14 -8.35
CA LEU A 570 -49.58 -5.82 -8.77
C LEU A 570 -50.67 -4.74 -8.81
N SER A 571 -51.86 -5.09 -9.29
CA SER A 571 -52.98 -4.16 -9.46
C SER A 571 -53.74 -3.85 -8.18
N ALA A 572 -53.52 -4.60 -7.10
CA ALA A 572 -54.11 -4.35 -5.78
C ALA A 572 -53.78 -2.94 -5.23
N GLY A 573 -52.72 -2.31 -5.73
CA GLY A 573 -52.29 -0.95 -5.36
C GLY A 573 -52.60 0.14 -6.40
N GLY A 574 -53.44 -0.11 -7.41
CA GLY A 574 -53.84 0.87 -8.44
C GLY A 574 -53.20 0.65 -9.82
N SER A 575 -53.03 1.72 -10.62
CA SER A 575 -52.62 1.65 -12.04
C SER A 575 -51.16 1.20 -12.25
N VAL A 576 -50.93 0.01 -12.81
CA VAL A 576 -49.60 -0.62 -12.96
C VAL A 576 -48.82 0.00 -14.12
N THR A 577 -47.53 0.27 -13.95
CA THR A 577 -46.64 0.70 -15.05
C THR A 577 -45.95 -0.49 -15.72
N PRO A 578 -45.48 -0.36 -16.98
CA PRO A 578 -44.70 -1.42 -17.64
C PRO A 578 -43.46 -1.85 -16.85
N GLU A 579 -42.78 -0.92 -16.18
CA GLU A 579 -41.59 -1.19 -15.38
C GLU A 579 -41.89 -1.99 -14.12
N ASP A 580 -43.04 -1.75 -13.48
CA ASP A 580 -43.48 -2.53 -12.31
C ASP A 580 -43.83 -3.97 -12.70
N TYR A 581 -44.44 -4.16 -13.87
CA TYR A 581 -44.74 -5.48 -14.40
C TYR A 581 -43.46 -6.24 -14.79
N ASP A 582 -42.53 -5.60 -15.52
CA ASP A 582 -41.23 -6.20 -15.88
C ASP A 582 -40.42 -6.59 -14.63
N PHE A 583 -40.41 -5.74 -13.60
CA PHE A 583 -39.80 -6.09 -12.31
C PHE A 583 -40.43 -7.35 -11.71
N ALA A 584 -41.75 -7.43 -11.67
CA ALA A 584 -42.44 -8.55 -11.03
C ALA A 584 -42.18 -9.88 -11.75
N VAL A 585 -42.18 -9.88 -13.09
CA VAL A 585 -41.83 -11.06 -13.90
C VAL A 585 -40.39 -11.50 -13.59
N LYS A 586 -39.43 -10.57 -13.63
CA LYS A 586 -38.03 -10.88 -13.32
C LYS A 586 -37.83 -11.36 -11.88
N ALA A 587 -38.56 -10.80 -10.92
CA ALA A 587 -38.51 -11.22 -9.53
C ALA A 587 -39.01 -12.65 -9.34
N VAL A 588 -40.11 -13.01 -10.00
CA VAL A 588 -40.64 -14.38 -10.01
C VAL A 588 -39.67 -15.35 -10.68
N ASP A 589 -39.13 -15.00 -11.84
CA ASP A 589 -38.18 -15.86 -12.57
C ASP A 589 -36.88 -16.07 -11.79
N ALA A 590 -36.34 -15.01 -11.18
CA ALA A 590 -35.17 -15.09 -10.33
C ALA A 590 -35.42 -16.00 -9.11
N HIS A 591 -36.59 -15.86 -8.47
CA HIS A 591 -36.94 -16.70 -7.34
C HIS A 591 -37.13 -18.18 -7.74
N LYS A 592 -37.77 -18.46 -8.88
CA LYS A 592 -37.86 -19.82 -9.41
C LYS A 592 -36.49 -20.45 -9.62
N ALA A 593 -35.56 -19.70 -10.24
CA ALA A 593 -34.20 -20.16 -10.45
C ALA A 593 -33.48 -20.46 -9.13
N GLU A 594 -33.71 -19.63 -8.11
CA GLU A 594 -33.16 -19.82 -6.78
C GLU A 594 -33.73 -21.06 -6.07
N VAL A 595 -35.05 -21.23 -6.10
CA VAL A 595 -35.75 -22.41 -5.53
C VAL A 595 -35.31 -23.70 -6.21
N ILE A 596 -35.12 -23.70 -7.53
CA ILE A 596 -34.58 -24.88 -8.24
C ILE A 596 -33.14 -25.16 -7.81
N LYS A 597 -32.35 -24.12 -7.52
CA LYS A 597 -30.95 -24.26 -7.13
C LYS A 597 -30.82 -24.76 -5.69
N ASP A 598 -31.48 -24.10 -4.74
CA ASP A 598 -31.39 -24.31 -3.29
C ASP A 598 -32.79 -24.21 -2.64
N PRO A 599 -33.65 -25.23 -2.82
CA PRO A 599 -35.01 -25.19 -2.25
C PRO A 599 -34.99 -25.19 -0.72
N LEU A 600 -34.02 -25.89 -0.12
CA LEU A 600 -33.91 -26.01 1.33
C LEU A 600 -33.48 -24.69 1.98
N GLY A 601 -32.47 -24.00 1.43
CA GLY A 601 -32.04 -22.70 1.94
C GLY A 601 -33.09 -21.60 1.75
N VAL A 602 -33.91 -21.67 0.69
CA VAL A 602 -35.05 -20.76 0.53
C VAL A 602 -36.12 -21.04 1.59
N ALA A 603 -36.48 -22.31 1.82
CA ALA A 603 -37.46 -22.71 2.84
C ALA A 603 -37.05 -22.24 4.25
N GLU A 604 -35.76 -22.34 4.58
CA GLU A 604 -35.20 -21.86 5.84
C GLU A 604 -35.37 -20.33 5.99
N ARG A 605 -34.98 -19.55 4.96
CA ARG A 605 -35.12 -18.08 5.00
C ARG A 605 -36.56 -17.62 5.12
N PHE A 606 -37.50 -18.38 4.58
CA PHE A 606 -38.93 -18.07 4.64
C PHE A 606 -39.58 -18.60 5.94
N GLY A 607 -38.85 -19.34 6.76
CA GLY A 607 -39.34 -19.93 8.00
C GLY A 607 -40.32 -21.10 7.78
N VAL A 608 -40.32 -21.70 6.58
CA VAL A 608 -41.09 -22.91 6.26
C VAL A 608 -40.49 -24.11 6.99
N VAL A 609 -39.16 -24.14 7.11
CA VAL A 609 -38.41 -25.11 7.91
C VAL A 609 -37.56 -24.40 8.96
N PRO A 610 -37.21 -25.05 10.08
CA PRO A 610 -36.29 -24.50 11.06
C PRO A 610 -34.90 -24.20 10.47
N THR A 611 -34.15 -23.32 11.12
CA THR A 611 -32.76 -23.04 10.72
C THR A 611 -31.88 -24.27 10.86
N LEU A 612 -31.18 -24.64 9.79
CA LEU A 612 -30.36 -25.84 9.75
C LEU A 612 -28.90 -25.49 9.99
N GLY A 613 -28.30 -26.14 10.98
CA GLY A 613 -26.85 -26.12 11.14
C GLY A 613 -26.14 -26.76 9.94
N PRO A 614 -24.83 -26.50 9.76
CA PRO A 614 -24.03 -27.23 8.79
C PRO A 614 -24.03 -28.73 9.13
N LEU A 615 -23.78 -29.58 8.12
CA LEU A 615 -23.60 -31.01 8.38
C LEU A 615 -22.46 -31.22 9.40
N PRO A 616 -22.64 -32.11 10.39
CA PRO A 616 -21.59 -32.44 11.34
C PRO A 616 -20.28 -32.84 10.64
N ASP A 617 -19.15 -32.35 11.14
CA ASP A 617 -17.83 -32.72 10.61
C ASP A 617 -17.49 -34.15 11.07
N PRO A 618 -17.30 -35.11 10.15
CA PRO A 618 -16.97 -36.50 10.47
C PRO A 618 -15.67 -36.65 11.25
N ALA A 619 -14.76 -35.67 11.21
CA ALA A 619 -13.56 -35.66 12.05
C ALA A 619 -13.88 -35.46 13.54
N SER A 620 -15.07 -34.97 13.87
CA SER A 620 -15.50 -34.60 15.22
C SER A 620 -16.81 -35.25 15.68
N SER A 621 -17.50 -35.96 14.80
CA SER A 621 -18.85 -36.50 15.01
C SER A 621 -18.90 -37.98 14.65
N SER A 622 -19.77 -38.75 15.30
CA SER A 622 -19.91 -40.17 14.96
C SER A 622 -20.66 -40.37 13.63
N PRO A 623 -20.47 -41.51 12.94
CA PRO A 623 -21.27 -41.86 11.76
C PRO A 623 -22.78 -41.87 12.06
N ASP A 624 -23.18 -42.24 13.28
CA ASP A 624 -24.59 -42.24 13.71
C ASP A 624 -25.16 -40.82 13.84
N ASP A 625 -24.37 -39.88 14.38
CA ASP A 625 -24.77 -38.46 14.49
C ASP A 625 -24.96 -37.83 13.11
N LEU A 626 -24.04 -38.14 12.19
CA LEU A 626 -24.13 -37.70 10.80
C LEU A 626 -25.35 -38.29 10.09
N ALA A 627 -25.64 -39.58 10.29
CA ALA A 627 -26.81 -40.24 9.74
C ALA A 627 -28.13 -39.66 10.30
N ALA A 628 -28.16 -39.31 11.59
CA ALA A 628 -29.30 -38.65 12.23
C ALA A 628 -29.51 -37.23 11.66
N ALA A 629 -28.44 -36.45 11.53
CA ALA A 629 -28.49 -35.12 10.93
C ALA A 629 -28.99 -35.15 9.47
N LEU A 630 -28.51 -36.10 8.67
CA LEU A 630 -28.96 -36.30 7.29
C LEU A 630 -30.43 -36.70 7.24
N THR A 631 -30.88 -37.61 8.12
CA THR A 631 -32.29 -38.04 8.18
C THR A 631 -33.23 -36.87 8.50
N ALA A 632 -32.87 -36.06 9.49
CA ALA A 632 -33.65 -34.86 9.84
C ALA A 632 -33.69 -33.87 8.66
N ARG A 633 -32.55 -33.67 7.98
CA ARG A 633 -32.48 -32.78 6.83
C ARG A 633 -33.31 -33.25 5.64
N MET A 634 -33.31 -34.55 5.35
CA MET A 634 -34.13 -35.10 4.26
C MET A 634 -35.60 -34.79 4.46
N ALA A 635 -36.12 -34.93 5.69
CA ALA A 635 -37.50 -34.57 6.00
C ALA A 635 -37.79 -33.09 5.72
N TYR A 636 -36.87 -32.18 6.05
CA TYR A 636 -37.03 -30.76 5.72
C TYR A 636 -36.91 -30.45 4.23
N ALA A 637 -36.05 -31.16 3.51
CA ALA A 637 -35.92 -31.03 2.06
C ALA A 637 -37.17 -31.51 1.32
N ASP A 638 -37.82 -32.57 1.82
CA ASP A 638 -39.10 -33.05 1.28
C ASP A 638 -40.21 -32.02 1.49
N VAL A 639 -40.31 -31.46 2.71
CA VAL A 639 -41.25 -30.36 3.00
C VAL A 639 -40.98 -29.15 2.12
N ALA A 640 -39.72 -28.77 1.91
CA ALA A 640 -39.35 -27.68 1.02
C ALA A 640 -39.73 -27.97 -0.44
N GLY A 641 -39.47 -29.19 -0.92
CA GLY A 641 -39.84 -29.63 -2.27
C GLY A 641 -41.36 -29.61 -2.50
N GLU A 642 -42.14 -30.09 -1.53
CA GLU A 642 -43.61 -30.05 -1.57
C GLU A 642 -44.13 -28.60 -1.55
N TYR A 643 -43.62 -27.77 -0.65
CA TYR A 643 -44.04 -26.38 -0.52
C TYR A 643 -43.81 -25.57 -1.81
N PHE A 644 -42.68 -25.81 -2.48
CA PHE A 644 -42.33 -25.09 -3.71
C PHE A 644 -42.74 -25.80 -5.01
N GLY A 645 -43.18 -27.06 -4.94
CA GLY A 645 -43.50 -27.87 -6.12
C GLY A 645 -42.27 -28.22 -6.97
N VAL A 646 -41.10 -28.40 -6.35
CA VAL A 646 -39.84 -28.79 -7.01
C VAL A 646 -39.29 -30.10 -6.43
N PRO A 647 -38.49 -30.87 -7.19
CA PRO A 647 -37.83 -32.05 -6.65
C PRO A 647 -36.99 -31.70 -5.41
N ALA A 648 -37.12 -32.49 -4.34
CA ALA A 648 -36.35 -32.29 -3.12
C ALA A 648 -34.84 -32.36 -3.40
N LYS A 649 -34.09 -31.42 -2.80
CA LYS A 649 -32.63 -31.46 -2.77
C LYS A 649 -32.16 -31.52 -1.33
N TYR A 650 -31.42 -32.59 -1.03
CA TYR A 650 -31.01 -32.90 0.34
C TYR A 650 -29.76 -32.14 0.80
N PHE A 651 -29.05 -31.48 -0.12
CA PHE A 651 -27.82 -30.73 0.16
C PHE A 651 -27.93 -29.31 -0.39
N ARG A 652 -27.39 -28.36 0.36
CA ARG A 652 -27.25 -26.98 -0.12
C ARG A 652 -26.08 -26.90 -1.11
N PRO A 653 -26.09 -25.97 -2.08
CA PRO A 653 -25.03 -25.85 -3.08
C PRO A 653 -23.62 -25.72 -2.47
N GLU A 654 -23.48 -24.94 -1.41
CA GLU A 654 -22.20 -24.72 -0.73
C GLU A 654 -21.66 -25.97 -0.02
N GLU A 655 -22.55 -26.84 0.47
CA GLU A 655 -22.20 -28.09 1.13
C GLU A 655 -21.83 -29.15 0.10
N GLU A 656 -22.59 -29.23 -0.99
CA GLU A 656 -22.27 -30.11 -2.13
C GLU A 656 -20.88 -29.78 -2.70
N GLU A 657 -20.59 -28.48 -2.89
CA GLU A 657 -19.29 -28.02 -3.33
C GLU A 657 -18.18 -28.25 -2.29
N ALA A 658 -18.49 -28.17 -0.99
CA ALA A 658 -17.53 -28.50 0.06
C ALA A 658 -17.15 -30.00 0.04
N ILE A 659 -18.15 -30.88 -0.11
CA ILE A 659 -17.93 -32.32 -0.23
C ILE A 659 -17.11 -32.60 -1.48
N LYS A 660 -17.51 -32.08 -2.65
CA LYS A 660 -16.78 -32.24 -3.93
C LYS A 660 -15.31 -31.84 -3.84
N ARG A 661 -15.00 -30.70 -3.20
CA ARG A 661 -13.61 -30.27 -2.97
C ARG A 661 -12.84 -31.26 -2.10
N SER A 662 -13.48 -31.82 -1.07
CA SER A 662 -12.88 -32.82 -0.20
C SER A 662 -12.67 -34.17 -0.90
N LEU A 663 -13.50 -34.54 -1.90
CA LEU A 663 -13.32 -35.76 -2.70
C LEU A 663 -11.98 -35.81 -3.47
N ILE A 664 -11.46 -34.64 -3.86
CA ILE A 664 -10.18 -34.52 -4.58
C ILE A 664 -9.03 -34.02 -3.68
N SER A 665 -9.27 -33.92 -2.37
CA SER A 665 -8.23 -33.55 -1.41
C SER A 665 -7.13 -34.61 -1.35
N THR A 666 -5.88 -34.17 -1.20
CA THR A 666 -4.74 -35.04 -0.90
C THR A 666 -4.48 -35.16 0.60
N ASP A 667 -5.23 -34.41 1.42
CA ASP A 667 -5.28 -34.57 2.87
C ASP A 667 -6.17 -35.79 3.21
N VAL A 668 -5.57 -36.78 3.88
CA VAL A 668 -6.18 -38.07 4.23
C VAL A 668 -7.40 -37.89 5.14
N GLN A 669 -7.33 -36.95 6.09
CA GLN A 669 -8.41 -36.71 7.05
C GLN A 669 -9.60 -36.05 6.36
N ARG A 670 -9.35 -35.02 5.53
CA ARG A 670 -10.41 -34.35 4.76
C ARG A 670 -11.05 -35.27 3.73
N HIS A 671 -10.24 -36.05 3.01
CA HIS A 671 -10.74 -37.02 2.05
C HIS A 671 -11.54 -38.11 2.75
N GLY A 672 -10.99 -38.67 3.85
CA GLY A 672 -11.67 -39.70 4.64
C GLY A 672 -13.01 -39.26 5.22
N SER A 673 -13.08 -38.01 5.69
CA SER A 673 -14.33 -37.42 6.18
C SER A 673 -15.38 -37.33 5.06
N ALA A 674 -14.99 -36.89 3.86
CA ALA A 674 -15.90 -36.87 2.71
C ALA A 674 -16.36 -38.28 2.29
N MET A 675 -15.49 -39.28 2.39
CA MET A 675 -15.84 -40.67 2.10
C MET A 675 -16.82 -41.23 3.13
N GLN A 676 -16.64 -40.93 4.42
CA GLN A 676 -17.60 -41.29 5.47
C GLN A 676 -18.96 -40.63 5.24
N GLN A 677 -18.98 -39.36 4.82
CA GLN A 677 -20.22 -38.69 4.42
C GLN A 677 -20.89 -39.39 3.24
N LEU A 678 -20.14 -39.68 2.16
CA LEU A 678 -20.69 -40.39 1.02
C LEU A 678 -21.15 -41.80 1.37
N ASP A 679 -20.50 -42.48 2.30
CA ASP A 679 -20.90 -43.82 2.78
C ASP A 679 -22.26 -43.78 3.49
N VAL A 680 -22.44 -42.82 4.40
CA VAL A 680 -23.73 -42.61 5.08
C VAL A 680 -24.83 -42.24 4.08
N VAL A 681 -24.52 -41.39 3.09
CA VAL A 681 -25.46 -41.02 2.03
C VAL A 681 -25.81 -42.22 1.16
N ALA A 682 -24.81 -43.01 0.74
CA ALA A 682 -25.01 -44.23 -0.04
C ALA A 682 -25.84 -45.27 0.72
N GLY A 683 -25.62 -45.41 2.03
CA GLY A 683 -26.39 -46.31 2.89
C GLY A 683 -27.86 -45.91 3.04
N LYS A 684 -28.18 -44.61 2.96
CA LYS A 684 -29.54 -44.09 3.09
C LYS A 684 -30.29 -43.94 1.76
N LEU A 685 -29.62 -43.44 0.74
CA LEU A 685 -30.20 -43.07 -0.56
C LEU A 685 -29.83 -44.01 -1.70
N GLY A 686 -28.85 -44.88 -1.49
CA GLY A 686 -28.29 -45.74 -2.52
C GLY A 686 -27.19 -45.06 -3.35
N LEU A 687 -26.37 -45.89 -4.02
CA LEU A 687 -25.25 -45.42 -4.84
C LEU A 687 -25.68 -44.62 -6.07
N LEU A 688 -26.87 -44.90 -6.62
CA LEU A 688 -27.39 -44.18 -7.79
C LEU A 688 -27.65 -42.71 -7.48
N GLU A 689 -28.11 -42.40 -6.26
CA GLU A 689 -28.36 -41.03 -5.83
C GLU A 689 -27.05 -40.29 -5.56
N VAL A 690 -26.05 -40.98 -5.00
CA VAL A 690 -24.69 -40.45 -4.88
C VAL A 690 -24.11 -40.12 -6.24
N GLU A 691 -24.28 -40.99 -7.24
CA GLU A 691 -23.86 -40.73 -8.61
C GLU A 691 -24.61 -39.54 -9.22
N ARG A 692 -25.93 -39.45 -9.03
CA ARG A 692 -26.75 -38.34 -9.54
C ARG A 692 -26.29 -36.99 -8.97
N GLN A 693 -25.92 -36.96 -7.70
CA GLN A 693 -25.62 -35.72 -6.99
C GLN A 693 -24.13 -35.34 -7.02
N PHE A 694 -23.22 -36.31 -6.87
CA PHE A 694 -21.79 -36.08 -6.77
C PHE A 694 -20.99 -36.60 -7.97
N GLY A 695 -21.63 -37.33 -8.89
CA GLY A 695 -21.03 -37.88 -10.11
C GLY A 695 -20.49 -39.30 -9.94
N ALA A 696 -20.29 -40.01 -11.06
CA ALA A 696 -19.77 -41.38 -11.08
C ALA A 696 -18.36 -41.51 -10.46
N ASP A 697 -17.55 -40.46 -10.56
CA ASP A 697 -16.23 -40.42 -9.93
C ASP A 697 -16.32 -40.45 -8.39
N ALA A 698 -17.36 -39.87 -7.79
CA ALA A 698 -17.58 -39.92 -6.34
C ALA A 698 -17.86 -41.35 -5.86
N VAL A 699 -18.65 -42.11 -6.63
CA VAL A 699 -18.92 -43.54 -6.35
C VAL A 699 -17.63 -44.36 -6.45
N GLY A 700 -16.85 -44.16 -7.52
CA GLY A 700 -15.54 -44.81 -7.65
C GLY A 700 -14.57 -44.41 -6.53
N ARG A 701 -14.63 -43.15 -6.07
CA ARG A 701 -13.86 -42.66 -4.91
C ARG A 701 -14.17 -43.37 -3.63
N LEU A 702 -15.46 -43.50 -3.32
CA LEU A 702 -15.95 -44.21 -2.15
C LEU A 702 -15.49 -45.67 -2.15
N GLN A 703 -15.70 -46.38 -3.26
CA GLN A 703 -15.35 -47.80 -3.37
C GLN A 703 -13.85 -48.05 -3.23
N ASP A 704 -13.02 -47.27 -3.92
CA ASP A 704 -11.56 -47.38 -3.83
C ASP A 704 -11.04 -46.96 -2.43
N TRP A 705 -11.70 -46.01 -1.76
CA TRP A 705 -11.32 -45.61 -0.40
C TRP A 705 -11.60 -46.73 0.61
N GLN A 706 -12.77 -47.35 0.52
CA GLN A 706 -13.19 -48.45 1.39
C GLN A 706 -12.24 -49.66 1.28
N SER A 707 -11.74 -49.96 0.07
CA SER A 707 -10.76 -51.04 -0.12
C SER A 707 -9.38 -50.66 0.42
N ARG A 708 -8.90 -49.45 0.14
CA ARG A 708 -7.53 -49.02 0.47
C ARG A 708 -7.30 -48.81 1.96
N VAL A 709 -8.22 -48.16 2.66
CA VAL A 709 -8.06 -47.84 4.08
C VAL A 709 -8.15 -49.07 4.98
N ARG A 710 -8.50 -50.24 4.43
CA ARG A 710 -8.37 -51.51 5.15
C ARG A 710 -6.90 -51.97 5.29
N TYR A 711 -6.03 -51.59 4.36
CA TYR A 711 -4.65 -52.13 4.25
C TYR A 711 -3.54 -51.09 4.20
N ALA A 712 -3.87 -49.82 3.94
CA ALA A 712 -2.90 -48.74 3.81
C ALA A 712 -2.62 -48.06 5.14
N THR A 713 -1.34 -47.80 5.43
CA THR A 713 -0.95 -46.86 6.49
C THR A 713 -1.35 -45.42 6.12
N PRO A 714 -1.45 -44.49 7.09
CA PRO A 714 -1.78 -43.09 6.79
C PRO A 714 -0.85 -42.44 5.74
N ALA A 715 0.45 -42.78 5.76
CA ALA A 715 1.42 -42.30 4.79
C ALA A 715 1.20 -42.89 3.38
N GLU A 716 0.93 -44.19 3.29
CA GLU A 716 0.60 -44.86 2.02
C GLU A 716 -0.71 -44.33 1.42
N ALA A 717 -1.73 -44.10 2.26
CA ALA A 717 -3.00 -43.51 1.85
C ALA A 717 -2.80 -42.09 1.30
N GLN A 718 -1.98 -41.27 1.96
CA GLN A 718 -1.67 -39.92 1.48
C GLN A 718 -0.96 -39.91 0.13
N GLN A 719 0.01 -40.81 -0.06
CA GLN A 719 0.73 -40.91 -1.32
C GLN A 719 -0.17 -41.43 -2.44
N TRP A 720 -0.99 -42.43 -2.16
CA TRP A 720 -1.98 -42.93 -3.11
C TRP A 720 -3.00 -41.86 -3.52
N LEU A 721 -3.48 -41.01 -2.60
CA LEU A 721 -4.39 -39.91 -2.96
C LEU A 721 -3.73 -38.92 -3.95
N LYS A 722 -2.43 -38.63 -3.77
CA LYS A 722 -1.67 -37.79 -4.71
C LYS A 722 -1.59 -38.44 -6.09
N GLU A 723 -1.30 -39.74 -6.14
CA GLU A 723 -1.20 -40.51 -7.37
C GLU A 723 -2.56 -40.64 -8.06
N ARG A 724 -3.61 -40.99 -7.34
CA ARG A 724 -4.97 -41.15 -7.87
C ARG A 724 -5.56 -39.87 -8.45
N ASN A 725 -5.19 -38.73 -7.88
CA ASN A 725 -5.60 -37.41 -8.37
C ASN A 725 -4.77 -36.92 -9.57
N ASP A 726 -3.71 -37.63 -9.96
CA ASP A 726 -2.99 -37.36 -11.21
C ASP A 726 -3.79 -37.92 -12.40
N PRO A 727 -4.21 -37.08 -13.37
CA PRO A 727 -4.90 -37.53 -14.57
C PRO A 727 -4.14 -38.63 -15.33
N LYS A 728 -2.80 -38.59 -15.32
CA LYS A 728 -1.97 -39.59 -16.00
C LYS A 728 -1.99 -40.94 -15.28
N TRP A 729 -2.27 -40.97 -13.99
CA TRP A 729 -2.39 -42.20 -13.22
C TRP A 729 -3.65 -42.97 -13.61
N GLN A 730 -4.78 -42.27 -13.80
CA GLN A 730 -6.03 -42.88 -14.26
C GLN A 730 -5.88 -43.59 -15.62
N GLU A 731 -5.15 -42.98 -16.55
CA GLU A 731 -4.91 -43.56 -17.87
C GLU A 731 -3.89 -44.71 -17.86
N ARG A 732 -2.86 -44.63 -17.02
CA ARG A 732 -1.72 -45.56 -17.04
C ARG A 732 -1.85 -46.72 -16.07
N VAL A 733 -2.39 -46.47 -14.89
CA VAL A 733 -2.35 -47.41 -13.75
C VAL A 733 -3.65 -48.19 -13.62
N ARG A 734 -4.81 -47.53 -13.81
CA ARG A 734 -6.12 -48.21 -13.71
C ARG A 734 -6.26 -49.44 -14.63
N PRO A 735 -5.83 -49.40 -15.92
CA PRO A 735 -5.89 -50.59 -16.76
C PRO A 735 -4.99 -51.73 -16.27
N LEU A 736 -3.84 -51.41 -15.68
CA LEU A 736 -2.95 -52.41 -15.09
C LEU A 736 -3.60 -53.02 -13.85
N VAL A 737 -4.21 -52.22 -12.98
CA VAL A 737 -4.97 -52.72 -11.82
C VAL A 737 -6.08 -53.68 -12.26
N THR A 738 -6.93 -53.28 -13.23
CA THR A 738 -8.00 -54.15 -13.75
C THR A 738 -7.45 -55.45 -14.33
N LYS A 739 -6.30 -55.40 -15.02
CA LYS A 739 -5.65 -56.60 -15.56
C LYS A 739 -5.16 -57.52 -14.45
N GLY A 740 -4.51 -56.99 -13.42
CA GLY A 740 -4.06 -57.75 -12.26
C GLY A 740 -5.21 -58.37 -11.47
N GLU A 741 -6.31 -57.64 -11.28
CA GLU A 741 -7.54 -58.18 -10.68
C GLU A 741 -8.11 -59.33 -11.51
N GLY A 742 -8.13 -59.19 -12.85
CA GLY A 742 -8.60 -60.23 -13.76
C GLY A 742 -7.79 -61.53 -13.66
N GLU A 743 -6.47 -61.42 -13.50
CA GLU A 743 -5.61 -62.58 -13.26
C GLU A 743 -5.78 -63.17 -11.85
N ALA A 744 -5.94 -62.32 -10.83
CA ALA A 744 -6.16 -62.76 -9.46
C ALA A 744 -7.48 -63.53 -9.28
N ARG A 745 -8.53 -63.14 -10.02
CA ARG A 745 -9.83 -63.86 -10.03
C ARG A 745 -9.74 -65.30 -10.53
N LYS A 746 -8.64 -65.69 -11.19
CA LYS A 746 -8.41 -67.07 -11.63
C LYS A 746 -7.91 -67.97 -10.50
N SER A 747 -7.39 -67.40 -9.40
CA SER A 747 -6.99 -68.16 -8.22
C SER A 747 -8.21 -68.68 -7.48
N ASN A 748 -8.18 -69.94 -7.05
CA ASN A 748 -9.23 -70.50 -6.20
C ASN A 748 -8.97 -70.16 -4.71
N PHE A 749 -10.01 -70.28 -3.90
CA PHE A 749 -9.96 -69.97 -2.47
C PHE A 749 -8.91 -70.80 -1.71
N ASP A 750 -8.83 -72.09 -1.98
CA ASP A 750 -7.95 -73.00 -1.22
C ASP A 750 -6.47 -72.68 -1.43
N ASP A 751 -6.09 -72.26 -2.64
CA ASP A 751 -4.72 -71.85 -2.96
C ASP A 751 -4.34 -70.55 -2.24
N VAL A 752 -5.25 -69.57 -2.23
CA VAL A 752 -5.06 -68.29 -1.54
C VAL A 752 -5.01 -68.49 -0.03
N ALA A 753 -5.89 -69.31 0.53
CA ALA A 753 -5.89 -69.67 1.94
C ALA A 753 -4.59 -70.39 2.35
N ARG A 754 -4.07 -71.30 1.51
CA ARG A 754 -2.76 -71.97 1.74
C ARG A 754 -1.61 -70.99 1.76
N MET A 755 -1.63 -70.00 0.86
CA MET A 755 -0.64 -68.94 0.82
C MET A 755 -0.70 -68.02 2.05
N LEU A 756 -1.89 -67.78 2.62
CA LEU A 756 -2.05 -66.97 3.83
C LEU A 756 -1.51 -67.67 5.07
N ASP A 757 -1.91 -68.93 5.31
CA ASP A 757 -1.49 -69.71 6.46
C ASP A 757 -1.35 -71.20 6.12
N ASP A 758 -0.12 -71.66 5.87
CA ASP A 758 0.19 -73.07 5.54
C ASP A 758 -0.04 -74.03 6.73
N SER A 759 -0.26 -73.50 7.94
CA SER A 759 -0.63 -74.31 9.11
C SER A 759 -2.16 -74.46 9.26
N TRP A 760 -2.97 -73.75 8.47
CA TRP A 760 -4.42 -73.94 8.37
C TRP A 760 -4.79 -75.35 7.87
N PHE A 761 -4.15 -75.80 6.79
CA PHE A 761 -4.48 -77.06 6.13
C PHE A 761 -3.83 -78.31 6.77
N ARG A 762 -2.97 -78.12 7.78
CA ARG A 762 -2.30 -79.21 8.51
C ARG A 762 -3.05 -79.67 9.77
N GLY A 763 -4.16 -79.00 10.13
CA GLY A 763 -5.07 -79.40 11.21
C GLY A 763 -6.49 -79.65 10.69
N ALA A 764 -7.36 -80.23 11.53
CA ALA A 764 -8.79 -80.33 11.25
C ALA A 764 -9.44 -78.93 11.35
N GLY A 765 -9.44 -78.17 10.26
CA GLY A 765 -10.04 -76.83 10.21
C GLY A 765 -11.56 -76.87 10.05
N ALA A 766 -12.27 -75.93 10.68
CA ALA A 766 -13.71 -75.78 10.51
C ALA A 766 -14.07 -75.25 9.09
N PRO A 767 -15.27 -75.54 8.55
CA PRO A 767 -15.73 -74.97 7.29
C PRO A 767 -15.77 -73.44 7.34
N VAL A 768 -15.17 -72.78 6.34
CA VAL A 768 -15.27 -71.32 6.20
C VAL A 768 -16.59 -70.96 5.52
N ASP A 769 -17.37 -70.06 6.14
CA ASP A 769 -18.64 -69.60 5.62
C ASP A 769 -18.48 -68.83 4.29
N SER A 770 -19.58 -68.73 3.52
CA SER A 770 -19.54 -68.14 2.18
C SER A 770 -19.21 -66.65 2.19
N ALA A 771 -19.58 -65.90 3.24
CA ALA A 771 -19.36 -64.47 3.34
C ALA A 771 -17.88 -64.18 3.65
N THR A 772 -17.27 -64.90 4.60
CA THR A 772 -15.85 -64.80 4.91
C THR A 772 -14.98 -65.22 3.72
N ARG A 773 -15.36 -66.29 3.01
CA ARG A 773 -14.72 -66.71 1.76
C ARG A 773 -14.73 -65.59 0.72
N GLN A 774 -15.88 -64.98 0.48
CA GLN A 774 -16.04 -63.94 -0.52
C GLN A 774 -15.27 -62.66 -0.14
N ALA A 775 -15.30 -62.28 1.14
CA ALA A 775 -14.55 -61.14 1.65
C ALA A 775 -13.03 -61.32 1.43
N MET A 776 -12.49 -62.48 1.83
CA MET A 776 -11.07 -62.79 1.66
C MET A 776 -10.65 -62.79 0.18
N MET A 777 -11.46 -63.41 -0.70
CA MET A 777 -11.16 -63.43 -2.13
C MET A 777 -11.23 -62.05 -2.77
N ASN A 778 -12.17 -61.21 -2.36
CA ASN A 778 -12.25 -59.83 -2.83
C ASN A 778 -11.01 -59.03 -2.41
N ASP A 779 -10.57 -59.16 -1.16
CA ASP A 779 -9.36 -58.50 -0.65
C ASP A 779 -8.11 -58.96 -1.41
N PHE A 780 -7.99 -60.27 -1.68
CA PHE A 780 -6.89 -60.83 -2.47
C PHE A 780 -6.88 -60.30 -3.90
N VAL A 781 -8.03 -60.26 -4.57
CA VAL A 781 -8.16 -59.78 -5.95
C VAL A 781 -7.78 -58.30 -6.05
N GLN A 782 -8.29 -57.48 -5.13
CA GLN A 782 -8.00 -56.06 -5.10
C GLN A 782 -6.50 -55.82 -4.85
N LEU A 783 -5.94 -56.35 -3.75
CA LEU A 783 -4.53 -56.16 -3.41
C LEU A 783 -3.58 -56.66 -4.51
N THR A 784 -3.91 -57.77 -5.18
CA THR A 784 -3.11 -58.27 -6.31
C THR A 784 -3.17 -57.32 -7.49
N GLY A 785 -4.34 -56.77 -7.83
CA GLY A 785 -4.47 -55.74 -8.86
C GLY A 785 -3.62 -54.51 -8.56
N GLU A 786 -3.65 -54.04 -7.33
CA GLU A 786 -2.86 -52.89 -6.88
C GLU A 786 -1.35 -53.13 -6.98
N ARG A 787 -0.88 -54.32 -6.57
CA ARG A 787 0.54 -54.68 -6.64
C ARG A 787 0.99 -54.89 -8.08
N TYR A 788 0.15 -55.49 -8.91
CA TYR A 788 0.43 -55.70 -10.32
C TYR A 788 0.68 -54.39 -11.08
N ALA A 789 -0.02 -53.32 -10.71
CA ALA A 789 0.23 -51.99 -11.26
C ALA A 789 1.66 -51.47 -11.00
N THR A 790 2.33 -51.93 -9.94
CA THR A 790 3.72 -51.54 -9.61
C THR A 790 4.74 -52.57 -10.10
N THR A 791 4.45 -53.86 -9.93
CA THR A 791 5.39 -54.95 -10.27
C THR A 791 5.37 -55.31 -11.74
N ASN A 792 4.23 -55.11 -12.41
CA ASN A 792 3.92 -55.65 -13.74
C ASN A 792 4.15 -57.18 -13.87
N ASP A 793 4.24 -57.87 -12.74
CA ASP A 793 4.43 -59.31 -12.58
C ASP A 793 3.34 -59.83 -11.66
N VAL A 794 2.54 -60.77 -12.17
CA VAL A 794 1.34 -61.27 -11.49
C VAL A 794 1.69 -62.17 -10.32
N GLU A 795 2.75 -62.96 -10.39
CA GLU A 795 3.11 -63.87 -9.31
C GLU A 795 3.74 -63.08 -8.17
N GLN A 796 4.62 -62.14 -8.50
CA GLN A 796 5.15 -61.20 -7.50
C GLN A 796 4.04 -60.34 -6.87
N ALA A 797 3.04 -59.94 -7.64
CA ALA A 797 1.90 -59.19 -7.12
C ALA A 797 1.04 -59.99 -6.16
N LYS A 798 0.78 -61.27 -6.46
CA LYS A 798 0.05 -62.19 -5.58
C LYS A 798 0.81 -62.41 -4.27
N GLU A 799 2.12 -62.64 -4.32
CA GLU A 799 2.95 -62.81 -3.12
C GLU A 799 2.91 -61.57 -2.21
N GLN A 800 3.09 -60.37 -2.79
CA GLN A 800 3.01 -59.11 -2.05
C GLN A 800 1.60 -58.80 -1.51
N ALA A 801 0.55 -59.26 -2.21
CA ALA A 801 -0.82 -59.15 -1.75
C ALA A 801 -1.05 -60.04 -0.52
N ILE A 802 -0.59 -61.29 -0.56
CA ILE A 802 -0.65 -62.23 0.57
C ILE A 802 0.12 -61.69 1.78
N GLU A 803 1.31 -61.12 1.58
CA GLU A 803 2.10 -60.51 2.66
C GLU A 803 1.31 -59.39 3.37
N ARG A 804 0.60 -58.55 2.60
CA ARG A 804 -0.26 -57.51 3.17
C ARG A 804 -1.49 -58.09 3.85
N MET A 805 -2.12 -59.09 3.25
CA MET A 805 -3.28 -59.75 3.84
C MET A 805 -2.93 -60.39 5.17
N ARG A 806 -1.74 -61.00 5.35
CA ARG A 806 -1.30 -61.62 6.62
C ARG A 806 -1.28 -60.67 7.83
N LYS A 807 -1.25 -59.34 7.60
CA LYS A 807 -1.32 -58.33 8.67
C LYS A 807 -2.73 -58.15 9.24
N VAL A 808 -3.74 -58.63 8.53
CA VAL A 808 -5.16 -58.41 8.82
C VAL A 808 -5.91 -59.73 8.86
N TRP A 809 -5.59 -60.68 8.00
CA TRP A 809 -6.13 -62.03 7.95
C TRP A 809 -5.18 -63.01 8.63
N GLY A 810 -5.72 -63.93 9.43
CA GLY A 810 -4.94 -65.03 9.99
C GLY A 810 -5.81 -66.13 10.57
N GLY A 811 -5.21 -67.30 10.77
CA GLY A 811 -5.85 -68.40 11.46
C GLY A 811 -5.82 -68.17 12.98
N SER A 812 -6.97 -68.28 13.62
CA SER A 812 -7.13 -68.26 15.07
C SER A 812 -7.57 -69.64 15.56
N SER A 813 -7.04 -70.11 16.69
CA SER A 813 -7.43 -71.39 17.29
C SER A 813 -8.10 -71.24 18.65
N VAL A 814 -8.47 -70.01 19.03
CA VAL A 814 -9.02 -69.68 20.36
C VAL A 814 -10.35 -70.39 20.67
N THR A 815 -11.10 -70.83 19.65
CA THR A 815 -12.37 -71.55 19.80
C THR A 815 -12.23 -73.07 19.66
N GLY A 816 -11.00 -73.62 19.73
CA GLY A 816 -10.74 -75.06 19.63
C GLY A 816 -10.40 -75.53 18.21
N ASP A 817 -11.30 -75.31 17.25
CA ASP A 817 -10.98 -75.51 15.83
C ASP A 817 -10.29 -74.27 15.26
N LYS A 818 -9.31 -74.49 14.38
CA LYS A 818 -8.67 -73.39 13.69
C LYS A 818 -9.70 -72.73 12.76
N ARG A 819 -9.92 -71.41 12.90
CA ARG A 819 -10.81 -70.56 12.07
C ARG A 819 -10.07 -69.39 11.42
N LEU A 820 -10.30 -69.16 10.13
CA LEU A 820 -9.70 -68.04 9.40
C LEU A 820 -10.56 -66.79 9.65
N MET A 821 -9.95 -65.72 10.15
CA MET A 821 -10.68 -64.51 10.49
C MET A 821 -9.89 -63.23 10.23
N LEU A 822 -10.63 -62.12 10.15
CA LEU A 822 -10.09 -60.77 10.19
C LEU A 822 -9.67 -60.44 11.63
N TYR A 823 -8.50 -59.84 11.79
CA TYR A 823 -7.88 -59.40 13.03
C TYR A 823 -7.85 -60.48 14.12
N PRO A 824 -7.17 -61.62 13.93
CA PRO A 824 -7.15 -62.69 14.94
C PRO A 824 -6.59 -62.17 16.29
N PRO A 825 -7.22 -62.50 17.43
CA PRO A 825 -6.78 -62.03 18.76
C PRO A 825 -5.30 -62.30 19.06
N GLU A 826 -4.76 -63.43 18.58
CA GLU A 826 -3.37 -63.84 18.76
C GLU A 826 -2.35 -62.85 18.16
N GLN A 827 -2.76 -61.98 17.24
CA GLN A 827 -1.90 -60.93 16.69
C GLN A 827 -1.81 -59.68 17.60
N PHE A 828 -2.81 -59.44 18.45
CA PHE A 828 -2.97 -58.18 19.19
C PHE A 828 -2.83 -58.34 20.71
N TYR A 829 -2.93 -59.57 21.21
CA TYR A 829 -2.79 -59.89 22.63
C TYR A 829 -1.45 -60.58 22.94
N PRO A 830 -0.82 -60.29 24.10
CA PRO A 830 0.52 -60.80 24.40
C PRO A 830 0.53 -62.30 24.73
N SER A 831 1.66 -62.95 24.49
CA SER A 831 1.95 -64.27 25.07
C SER A 831 2.23 -64.13 26.56
N ILE A 832 1.73 -65.07 27.36
CA ILE A 832 1.93 -65.16 28.82
C ILE A 832 2.60 -66.49 29.11
N ALA A 833 3.70 -66.49 29.85
CA ALA A 833 4.52 -67.69 30.11
C ALA A 833 4.95 -68.44 28.81
N GLY A 834 5.16 -67.70 27.72
CA GLY A 834 5.57 -68.25 26.43
C GLY A 834 4.43 -68.86 25.58
N SER A 835 3.16 -68.77 26.00
CA SER A 835 2.01 -69.27 25.24
C SER A 835 0.88 -68.22 25.14
N GLN A 836 0.03 -68.35 24.13
CA GLN A 836 -1.24 -67.61 23.97
C GLN A 836 -2.47 -68.48 24.25
N ASP A 837 -2.29 -69.71 24.74
CA ASP A 837 -3.39 -70.64 25.02
C ASP A 837 -4.40 -70.09 26.02
N TRP A 838 -3.97 -69.16 26.89
CA TRP A 838 -4.82 -68.47 27.86
C TRP A 838 -6.02 -67.76 27.21
N ILE A 839 -5.87 -67.26 25.98
CA ILE A 839 -6.94 -66.60 25.22
C ILE A 839 -8.08 -67.59 24.96
N GLY A 840 -7.75 -68.83 24.61
CA GLY A 840 -8.74 -69.90 24.42
C GLY A 840 -9.33 -70.42 25.73
N GLU A 841 -8.54 -70.48 26.81
CA GLU A 841 -9.04 -70.86 28.14
C GLU A 841 -10.02 -69.83 28.72
N GLU A 842 -9.77 -68.52 28.53
CA GLU A 842 -10.70 -67.46 28.91
C GLU A 842 -12.05 -67.62 28.18
N LEU A 843 -12.00 -67.89 26.87
CA LEU A 843 -13.21 -68.14 26.07
C LEU A 843 -13.97 -69.40 26.50
N LYS A 844 -13.28 -70.46 26.94
CA LYS A 844 -13.95 -71.64 27.53
C LYS A 844 -14.72 -71.28 28.79
N GLY A 845 -14.15 -70.40 29.63
CA GLY A 845 -14.82 -69.85 30.80
C GLY A 845 -16.07 -69.07 30.43
N VAL A 846 -15.95 -68.13 29.48
CA VAL A 846 -17.05 -67.30 28.97
C VAL A 846 -18.16 -68.17 28.35
N ALA A 847 -17.80 -69.14 27.50
CA ALA A 847 -18.75 -70.05 26.88
C ALA A 847 -19.52 -70.89 27.92
N SER A 848 -18.82 -71.36 28.96
CA SER A 848 -19.42 -72.11 30.08
C SER A 848 -20.39 -71.26 30.90
N GLU A 849 -20.08 -69.99 31.14
CA GLU A 849 -20.95 -69.03 31.84
C GLU A 849 -22.26 -68.79 31.07
N HIS A 850 -22.17 -68.77 29.74
CA HIS A 850 -23.33 -68.59 28.86
C HIS A 850 -23.99 -69.90 28.38
N GLY A 851 -23.55 -71.06 28.90
CA GLY A 851 -24.23 -72.35 28.73
C GLY A 851 -24.04 -73.01 27.35
N PHE A 852 -22.92 -72.78 26.67
CA PHE A 852 -22.59 -73.47 25.40
C PHE A 852 -21.11 -73.88 25.33
N ASP A 853 -20.78 -74.76 24.38
CA ASP A 853 -19.40 -75.23 24.19
C ASP A 853 -18.59 -74.22 23.37
N VAL A 854 -17.34 -73.98 23.75
CA VAL A 854 -16.42 -73.06 23.05
C VAL A 854 -16.25 -73.41 21.57
N SER A 855 -16.36 -74.70 21.21
CA SER A 855 -16.28 -75.18 19.82
C SER A 855 -17.46 -74.74 18.94
N SER A 856 -18.60 -74.44 19.58
CA SER A 856 -19.76 -73.85 18.92
C SER A 856 -19.67 -72.33 18.83
N MET A 857 -18.61 -71.68 19.33
CA MET A 857 -18.46 -70.22 19.31
C MET A 857 -17.63 -69.76 18.10
N ALA A 858 -17.89 -68.54 17.63
CA ALA A 858 -17.01 -67.80 16.72
C ALA A 858 -16.80 -66.36 17.20
N LEU A 859 -15.68 -65.77 16.80
CA LEU A 859 -15.39 -64.36 17.02
C LEU A 859 -15.56 -63.60 15.71
N VAL A 860 -16.29 -62.49 15.76
CA VAL A 860 -16.55 -61.62 14.62
C VAL A 860 -15.91 -60.25 14.86
N SER A 861 -15.05 -59.87 13.91
CA SER A 861 -14.42 -58.56 13.88
C SER A 861 -15.30 -57.55 13.16
N ASP A 862 -15.51 -56.37 13.75
CA ASP A 862 -16.33 -55.30 13.19
C ASP A 862 -15.58 -53.96 13.12
N GLY A 863 -16.29 -52.90 12.73
CA GLY A 863 -15.71 -51.56 12.64
C GLY A 863 -15.09 -51.06 13.94
N LYS A 864 -15.61 -51.47 15.10
CA LYS A 864 -15.06 -51.10 16.41
C LYS A 864 -13.77 -51.87 16.73
N THR A 865 -13.69 -53.15 16.36
CA THR A 865 -12.47 -53.95 16.46
C THR A 865 -11.34 -53.28 15.67
N LYS A 866 -11.61 -52.90 14.41
CA LYS A 866 -10.66 -52.19 13.56
C LYS A 866 -10.21 -50.86 14.18
N ALA A 867 -11.16 -50.03 14.62
CA ALA A 867 -10.86 -48.71 15.14
C ALA A 867 -10.00 -48.76 16.42
N ALA A 868 -10.18 -49.77 17.27
CA ALA A 868 -9.34 -49.97 18.47
C ALA A 868 -7.88 -50.29 18.08
N ILE A 869 -7.68 -51.20 17.11
CA ILE A 869 -6.35 -51.58 16.61
C ILE A 869 -5.63 -50.36 16.02
N GLU A 870 -6.34 -49.54 15.24
CA GLU A 870 -5.77 -48.32 14.65
C GLU A 870 -5.33 -47.29 15.71
N ARG A 871 -5.97 -47.28 16.87
CA ARG A 871 -5.58 -46.44 18.02
C ARG A 871 -4.49 -47.06 18.90
N GLY A 872 -4.07 -48.29 18.62
CA GLY A 872 -3.14 -49.05 19.48
C GLY A 872 -3.78 -49.53 20.79
N GLU A 873 -5.10 -49.62 20.84
CA GLU A 873 -5.87 -50.14 21.97
C GLU A 873 -6.14 -51.65 21.81
N ALA A 874 -6.44 -52.33 22.92
CA ALA A 874 -6.81 -53.75 22.90
C ALA A 874 -8.16 -53.96 22.17
N PRO A 875 -8.22 -54.78 21.11
CA PRO A 875 -9.44 -54.97 20.34
C PRO A 875 -10.46 -55.86 21.03
N GLY A 876 -11.72 -55.41 21.07
CA GLY A 876 -12.84 -56.27 21.46
C GLY A 876 -13.52 -56.91 20.25
N TYR A 877 -14.08 -58.11 20.44
CA TYR A 877 -14.70 -58.93 19.38
C TYR A 877 -16.17 -59.21 19.71
N LEU A 878 -17.02 -59.24 18.69
CA LEU A 878 -18.39 -59.75 18.84
C LEU A 878 -18.35 -61.28 18.89
N MET A 879 -19.22 -61.87 19.69
CA MET A 879 -19.32 -63.33 19.79
C MET A 879 -20.54 -63.84 19.06
N THR A 880 -20.38 -64.90 18.28
CA THR A 880 -21.47 -65.66 17.68
C THR A 880 -21.44 -67.11 18.16
N ARG A 881 -22.61 -67.75 18.18
CA ARG A 881 -22.77 -69.18 18.42
C ARG A 881 -23.29 -69.84 17.16
N VAL A 882 -22.62 -70.87 16.70
CA VAL A 882 -23.05 -71.75 15.62
C VAL A 882 -24.14 -72.67 16.16
N ASP A 883 -25.34 -72.57 15.60
CA ASP A 883 -26.42 -73.50 15.87
C ASP A 883 -26.08 -74.89 15.26
N PRO A 884 -26.03 -75.96 16.05
CA PRO A 884 -25.58 -77.27 15.59
C PRO A 884 -26.55 -77.97 14.62
N ASP A 885 -27.82 -77.56 14.57
CA ASP A 885 -28.86 -78.16 13.72
C ASP A 885 -28.96 -77.47 12.35
N THR A 886 -28.72 -76.15 12.31
CA THR A 886 -28.83 -75.32 11.09
C THR A 886 -27.48 -74.93 10.50
N GLY A 887 -26.40 -74.98 11.29
CA GLY A 887 -25.06 -74.52 10.90
C GLY A 887 -24.96 -72.99 10.75
N LEU A 888 -25.98 -72.24 11.19
CA LEU A 888 -26.00 -70.78 11.11
C LEU A 888 -25.42 -70.14 12.37
N GLU A 889 -24.72 -69.03 12.19
CA GLU A 889 -24.17 -68.23 13.29
C GLU A 889 -25.22 -67.26 13.85
N GLU A 890 -25.53 -67.37 15.12
CA GLU A 890 -26.38 -66.44 15.86
C GLU A 890 -25.55 -65.57 16.79
N LEU A 891 -25.90 -64.30 16.92
CA LEU A 891 -25.12 -63.35 17.71
C LEU A 891 -25.41 -63.51 19.21
N VAL A 892 -24.37 -63.75 20.00
CA VAL A 892 -24.50 -63.85 21.47
C VAL A 892 -24.85 -62.47 22.01
N SER A 893 -25.93 -62.40 22.79
CA SER A 893 -26.47 -61.15 23.31
C SER A 893 -26.62 -61.19 24.82
N ASP A 894 -26.60 -60.03 25.47
CA ASP A 894 -26.91 -59.88 26.88
C ASP A 894 -28.42 -60.05 27.17
N ASP A 895 -28.81 -60.05 28.45
CA ASP A 895 -30.21 -60.16 28.91
C ASP A 895 -31.15 -59.05 28.37
N LYS A 896 -30.60 -58.02 27.71
CA LYS A 896 -31.31 -56.90 27.11
C LYS A 896 -31.31 -56.97 25.58
N GLY A 897 -30.85 -58.07 24.99
CA GLY A 897 -30.80 -58.29 23.54
C GLY A 897 -29.72 -57.47 22.84
N ARG A 898 -28.71 -56.98 23.57
CA ARG A 898 -27.58 -56.26 22.96
C ARG A 898 -26.45 -57.22 22.61
N PRO A 899 -25.82 -57.05 21.44
CA PRO A 899 -24.59 -57.73 21.07
C PRO A 899 -23.53 -57.77 22.17
N LEU A 900 -23.10 -58.96 22.58
CA LEU A 900 -22.02 -59.12 23.56
C LEU A 900 -20.66 -58.94 22.86
N ARG A 901 -19.84 -58.05 23.42
CA ARG A 901 -18.45 -57.83 22.99
C ARG A 901 -17.51 -58.27 24.08
N HIS A 902 -16.59 -59.16 23.72
CA HIS A 902 -15.57 -59.65 24.61
C HIS A 902 -14.25 -58.92 24.39
N PHE A 903 -13.59 -58.56 25.49
CA PHE A 903 -12.24 -58.03 25.53
C PHE A 903 -11.41 -58.97 26.41
N PHE A 904 -10.32 -59.50 25.88
CA PHE A 904 -9.46 -60.41 26.62
C PHE A 904 -8.67 -59.68 27.71
N ASP A 905 -8.50 -60.32 28.86
CA ASP A 905 -7.80 -59.74 30.02
C ASP A 905 -6.40 -60.37 30.23
N PRO A 906 -5.34 -59.78 29.64
CA PRO A 906 -3.99 -60.28 29.82
C PRO A 906 -3.47 -60.10 31.26
N ALA A 907 -4.06 -59.21 32.07
CA ALA A 907 -3.62 -59.01 33.45
C ALA A 907 -4.14 -60.14 34.35
N ALA A 908 -5.41 -60.51 34.19
CA ALA A 908 -6.00 -61.67 34.87
C ALA A 908 -5.25 -62.96 34.52
N ALA A 909 -4.95 -63.18 33.22
CA ALA A 909 -4.22 -64.34 32.76
C ALA A 909 -2.77 -64.41 33.31
N ARG A 910 -2.09 -63.26 33.51
CA ARG A 910 -0.76 -63.22 34.16
C ARG A 910 -0.83 -63.61 35.63
N GLU A 911 -1.86 -63.16 36.34
CA GLU A 911 -2.08 -63.51 37.74
C GLU A 911 -2.37 -65.01 37.90
N GLU A 912 -3.20 -65.57 37.01
CA GLU A 912 -3.51 -67.00 36.98
C GLU A 912 -2.26 -67.84 36.69
N ALA A 913 -1.45 -67.46 35.69
CA ALA A 913 -0.18 -68.12 35.39
C ALA A 913 0.81 -68.06 36.57
N ALA A 914 0.90 -66.92 37.27
CA ALA A 914 1.74 -66.78 38.46
C ALA A 914 1.26 -67.65 39.63
N ASN A 915 -0.05 -67.77 39.82
CA ASN A 915 -0.65 -68.62 40.84
C ASN A 915 -0.45 -70.11 40.53
N MET A 916 -0.59 -70.52 39.27
CA MET A 916 -0.25 -71.87 38.80
C MET A 916 1.24 -72.18 39.05
N ALA A 917 2.15 -71.30 38.63
CA ALA A 917 3.59 -71.49 38.86
C ALA A 917 3.95 -71.59 40.35
N LYS A 918 3.27 -70.83 41.20
CA LYS A 918 3.42 -70.89 42.67
C LYS A 918 2.89 -72.21 43.24
N ASN A 919 1.75 -72.70 42.75
CA ASN A 919 1.18 -73.98 43.15
C ASN A 919 2.05 -75.15 42.70
N ASP A 920 2.59 -75.11 41.48
CA ASP A 920 3.52 -76.11 40.95
C ASP A 920 4.83 -76.12 41.73
N ARG A 921 5.37 -74.94 42.09
CA ARG A 921 6.53 -74.82 42.98
C ARG A 921 6.25 -75.45 44.35
N GLN A 922 5.08 -75.18 44.95
CA GLN A 922 4.69 -75.80 46.23
C GLN A 922 4.46 -77.31 46.12
N ALA A 923 3.92 -77.79 45.00
CA ALA A 923 3.75 -79.23 44.72
C ALA A 923 5.10 -79.93 44.58
N TRP A 924 6.03 -79.33 43.84
CA TRP A 924 7.40 -79.81 43.67
C TRP A 924 8.19 -79.79 44.99
N GLU A 925 8.10 -78.73 45.80
CA GLU A 925 8.73 -78.65 47.13
C GLU A 925 8.18 -79.71 48.09
N ARG A 926 6.86 -79.96 48.08
CA ARG A 926 6.22 -81.06 48.84
C ARG A 926 6.68 -82.44 48.36
N GLU A 927 7.01 -82.59 47.09
CA GLU A 927 7.49 -83.83 46.51
C GLU A 927 8.99 -84.07 46.81
N MET A 928 9.80 -83.01 46.81
CA MET A 928 11.22 -83.00 47.19
C MET A 928 11.44 -83.18 48.71
N ALA A 929 10.49 -82.76 49.55
CA ALA A 929 10.55 -82.90 51.01
C ALA A 929 10.28 -84.33 51.54
N LYS A 930 9.92 -85.29 50.69
CA LYS A 930 9.70 -86.70 51.07
C LYS A 930 11.06 -87.41 51.29
N PRO A 931 11.28 -88.15 52.41
CA PRO A 931 12.57 -88.80 52.70
C PRO A 931 12.94 -89.89 51.66
N ARG A 932 14.24 -89.98 51.35
CA ARG A 932 14.86 -90.81 50.27
C ARG A 932 14.43 -92.28 50.20
N GLY A 933 13.82 -92.85 51.24
CA GLY A 933 13.31 -94.23 51.28
C GLY A 933 12.01 -94.47 50.48
N PHE A 934 11.31 -93.41 50.05
CA PHE A 934 10.01 -93.53 49.37
C PHE A 934 10.03 -93.18 47.88
N ARG A 935 11.22 -93.15 47.25
CA ARG A 935 11.39 -92.83 45.82
C ARG A 935 11.27 -94.03 44.86
N LYS A 936 10.71 -95.16 45.32
CA LYS A 936 10.75 -96.45 44.58
C LYS A 936 9.37 -97.07 44.37
N SER A 937 8.44 -96.32 43.79
CA SER A 937 7.20 -96.93 43.29
C SER A 937 6.55 -96.10 42.18
N PHE A 938 7.29 -95.82 41.11
CA PHE A 938 6.72 -95.66 39.76
C PHE A 938 7.83 -95.98 38.75
N ARG A 939 8.06 -97.27 38.53
CA ARG A 939 8.86 -97.78 37.41
C ARG A 939 8.00 -98.80 36.67
N GLY A 940 7.10 -98.28 35.84
CA GLY A 940 6.48 -99.00 34.74
C GLY A 940 7.20 -98.63 33.45
N SER A 941 7.59 -99.66 32.70
CA SER A 941 8.61 -99.79 31.64
C SER A 941 8.81 -98.69 30.58
N PRO A 942 10.02 -98.62 29.98
CA PRO A 942 10.50 -97.51 29.13
C PRO A 942 10.59 -97.86 27.62
N THR A 943 10.46 -96.84 26.76
CA THR A 943 11.19 -96.75 25.48
C THR A 943 11.54 -95.29 25.17
N SER A 944 12.85 -94.98 25.21
CA SER A 944 13.63 -93.85 24.63
C SER A 944 13.01 -92.44 24.62
N SER A 945 13.61 -91.38 25.18
CA SER A 945 15.02 -91.00 25.11
C SER A 945 15.50 -90.32 26.40
N SER A 946 16.81 -90.37 26.56
CA SER A 946 17.61 -89.97 27.71
C SER A 946 17.44 -88.52 28.15
N SER A 947 17.04 -88.35 29.40
CA SER A 947 17.44 -87.21 30.21
C SER A 947 17.81 -87.70 31.60
N SER A 948 19.09 -87.59 31.96
CA SER A 948 19.56 -87.89 33.32
C SER A 948 18.91 -86.93 34.32
N PRO A 949 18.84 -87.29 35.63
CA PRO A 949 18.25 -86.42 36.66
C PRO A 949 18.82 -84.99 36.72
N SER A 950 19.94 -84.71 36.06
CA SER A 950 20.50 -83.36 35.89
C SER A 950 19.75 -82.50 34.85
N GLU A 951 19.16 -83.06 33.80
CA GLU A 951 18.45 -82.28 32.76
C GLU A 951 17.10 -81.75 33.23
N PHE A 952 16.44 -82.44 34.18
CA PHE A 952 15.21 -81.94 34.83
C PHE A 952 15.51 -80.76 35.78
N ASP A 953 16.66 -80.79 36.46
CA ASP A 953 17.12 -79.67 37.29
C ASP A 953 17.55 -78.46 36.44
N ASP A 954 18.10 -78.70 35.24
CA ASP A 954 18.53 -77.64 34.32
C ASP A 954 17.36 -76.94 33.60
N ILE A 955 16.33 -77.68 33.18
CA ILE A 955 15.11 -77.10 32.56
C ILE A 955 14.29 -76.32 33.60
N ALA A 956 14.18 -76.83 34.83
CA ALA A 956 13.51 -76.12 35.92
C ALA A 956 14.26 -74.84 36.34
N ARG A 957 15.60 -74.85 36.29
CA ARG A 957 16.42 -73.64 36.49
C ARG A 957 16.27 -72.62 35.36
N GLN A 958 16.31 -73.04 34.10
CA GLN A 958 16.16 -72.13 32.96
C GLN A 958 14.77 -71.47 32.93
N ASN A 959 13.71 -72.23 33.25
CA ASN A 959 12.37 -71.67 33.37
C ASN A 959 12.24 -70.72 34.57
N MET A 960 12.98 -70.96 35.67
CA MET A 960 13.02 -70.04 36.83
C MET A 960 13.83 -68.77 36.57
N GLU A 961 15.00 -68.85 35.92
CA GLU A 961 15.80 -67.66 35.55
C GLU A 961 15.07 -66.75 34.55
N ARG A 962 14.27 -67.35 33.65
CA ARG A 962 13.48 -66.62 32.67
C ARG A 962 12.28 -65.88 33.28
N LEU A 963 11.65 -66.48 34.31
CA LEU A 963 10.59 -65.83 35.10
C LEU A 963 11.12 -64.73 36.03
N ASP A 964 12.32 -64.90 36.62
CA ASP A 964 12.96 -63.85 37.42
C ASP A 964 13.47 -62.67 36.54
N GLN A 965 13.90 -62.91 35.30
CA GLN A 965 14.24 -61.84 34.35
C GLN A 965 13.02 -61.02 33.91
N GLU A 966 11.88 -61.68 33.61
CA GLU A 966 10.62 -60.98 33.27
C GLU A 966 10.03 -60.20 34.45
N TYR A 967 10.39 -60.51 35.70
CA TYR A 967 9.94 -59.78 36.89
C TYR A 967 10.88 -58.64 37.31
N ILE A 968 12.14 -58.63 36.85
CA ILE A 968 13.15 -57.61 37.21
C ILE A 968 13.25 -56.48 36.18
N GLU A 969 12.86 -56.70 34.91
CA GLU A 969 12.79 -55.63 33.89
C GLU A 969 11.38 -55.05 33.73
N ALA A 970 10.90 -54.35 34.77
CA ALA A 970 9.82 -53.38 34.63
C ALA A 970 10.42 -51.96 34.49
N PRO A 971 10.53 -51.38 33.28
CA PRO A 971 10.77 -49.96 33.15
C PRO A 971 9.49 -49.18 33.49
N GLY A 972 9.60 -48.29 34.48
CA GLY A 972 8.62 -47.24 34.72
C GLY A 972 8.56 -46.20 33.59
N VAL A 973 7.60 -45.27 33.73
CA VAL A 973 7.15 -44.19 32.81
C VAL A 973 6.00 -44.70 31.91
N ILE A 974 4.72 -44.29 32.08
CA ILE A 974 4.15 -42.94 32.09
C ILE A 974 2.96 -42.86 33.08
N LEU A 975 3.06 -41.99 34.09
CA LEU A 975 1.93 -41.44 34.83
C LEU A 975 2.24 -39.96 35.08
N ASP A 976 2.01 -39.12 34.07
CA ASP A 976 1.85 -37.68 34.30
C ASP A 976 1.09 -37.03 33.13
N ALA A 977 -0.24 -37.00 33.25
CA ALA A 977 -1.11 -35.94 32.74
C ALA A 977 -2.56 -36.25 33.15
N LEU A 978 -3.23 -35.21 33.67
CA LEU A 978 -4.66 -35.12 34.01
C LEU A 978 -5.03 -35.51 35.46
N GLY A 979 -4.82 -34.54 36.34
CA GLY A 979 -5.41 -34.48 37.68
C GLY A 979 -5.56 -33.05 38.16
N THR A 980 -6.32 -32.21 37.45
CA THR A 980 -6.75 -30.90 37.93
C THR A 980 -7.63 -31.08 39.17
N SER A 981 -7.12 -30.61 40.31
CA SER A 981 -7.82 -30.65 41.59
C SER A 981 -8.98 -29.66 41.62
N ALA A 982 -10.21 -30.15 41.71
CA ALA A 982 -11.33 -29.39 42.24
C ALA A 982 -11.38 -29.61 43.77
N LYS A 983 -11.07 -28.57 44.55
CA LYS A 983 -11.33 -28.52 45.99
C LYS A 983 -12.77 -28.07 46.23
N PRO A 984 -13.58 -28.74 47.08
CA PRO A 984 -14.78 -28.13 47.64
C PRO A 984 -14.44 -27.38 48.93
N VAL A 985 -14.73 -26.08 48.93
CA VAL A 985 -14.72 -25.21 50.12
C VAL A 985 -15.95 -25.53 50.97
N ARG A 986 -15.73 -25.93 52.23
CA ARG A 986 -16.75 -25.88 53.28
C ARG A 986 -16.85 -24.44 53.80
N THR A 987 -17.94 -23.77 53.52
CA THR A 987 -18.43 -22.62 54.30
C THR A 987 -19.34 -23.12 55.42
N ARG A 988 -19.12 -22.63 56.63
CA ARG A 988 -20.02 -22.75 57.79
C ARG A 988 -20.12 -21.36 58.39
N GLY A 989 -21.29 -20.75 58.34
CA GLY A 989 -21.55 -19.48 59.03
C GLY A 989 -22.64 -18.63 58.37
N GLN A 990 -23.86 -18.78 58.93
CA GLN A 990 -25.10 -17.99 58.78
C GLN A 990 -25.92 -18.18 57.50
#